data_AF-A0A6J4FVB8-F1
#
_entry.id   AF-A0A6J4FVB8-F1
#
_cell.length_a   1.000
_cell.length_b   1.000
_cell.length_c   1.000
_cell.angle_alpha   90.00
_cell.angle_beta   90.00
_cell.angle_gamma   90.00
#
_symmetry.space_group_name_H-M   'P 1'
#
loop_
_entity.id
_entity.type
_entity.pdbx_description
1 polymer ?
#
loop_
_entity_poly.entity_id
_entity_poly.type
_entity_poly.pdbx_seq_one_letter_code
_entity_poly.pdbx_strand_id
1 'polypeptide(L)'
;MKEPAVATRANFNPSSVSPKELERIKLEDGVHAHENVKVELDIYARETGRPLVHPFMLVVAQDTAHAREIRETVEDDKFFGGRYKDRVIEVHSALKGEESDEAAEKLVGLEKDGKTEIVIHVNKLKEGWDVTNLYTIVPLRASASEILTEQTLGRGLRLPYGARTGVEAVDTLTVIAHDRFDEVIRQAREDGSPLKVKAVQIGNGGDVSLERAVLLESPTVLETVLTTTVEATPDKPAPAPIFATQEARTVANVTLQVIRQMERELSNLDQLKKPEVQEKIAQRVAEITRPAQGTLEGVIAAADVGAIVATVTTKVAEQTIEIPEIVVLPTSEVTFSFSDFDLTGLDRLTPQPMSMEITIHELRTERRRTIARTLADRREERFEDYLVTHLIDHDEVDYDATADLLYKLAGQMVAHLRGYLTEDDDVENVLLTQGKMLADTIFSQMMAHYVETPTRYIGKVSKGFTLLKPLAFKVTDPKAVRDFKKPVIPAGDTRKHVFDGFTKCVFPHQSFQSNEERLFAVLIDTHEPKVERWVKPGPKQFQIEYRRHEKYEPDFVVETATEKLIVEIKARKDMTDDTVQAKATAARTWVGYATRHAASYGGKPWRYVLIPHDEMTENATLAGLVAKFNMQAIVDESVTLEAAS
;
A
#
# COMPACT_ATOMS: atom_id res chain seq x y z
N MET A 1 -3.82 2.08 -13.71
CA MET A 1 -3.13 0.96 -14.38
C MET A 1 -1.85 0.63 -13.62
N LYS A 2 -1.41 -0.62 -13.69
CA LYS A 2 -0.08 -1.06 -13.26
C LYS A 2 0.99 -0.28 -14.00
N GLU A 3 2.15 -0.14 -13.37
CA GLU A 3 3.33 0.45 -13.97
C GLU A 3 4.08 -0.62 -14.77
N PRO A 4 4.42 -0.37 -16.04
CA PRO A 4 5.24 -1.31 -16.79
C PRO A 4 6.71 -1.21 -16.35
N ALA A 5 7.34 -2.35 -16.21
CA ALA A 5 8.76 -2.47 -15.89
C ALA A 5 9.45 -3.45 -16.86
N VAL A 6 10.73 -3.21 -17.11
CA VAL A 6 11.61 -4.15 -17.80
C VAL A 6 12.66 -4.67 -16.85
N ALA A 7 12.88 -5.97 -16.88
CA ALA A 7 13.83 -6.65 -16.02
C ALA A 7 15.03 -7.19 -16.78
N THR A 8 16.21 -7.10 -16.16
CA THR A 8 17.40 -7.82 -16.60
C THR A 8 18.15 -8.41 -15.40
N ARG A 9 19.05 -9.36 -15.66
CA ARG A 9 19.87 -9.98 -14.63
C ARG A 9 21.05 -9.07 -14.30
N ALA A 10 21.30 -8.84 -13.01
CA ALA A 10 22.39 -7.99 -12.54
C ALA A 10 23.74 -8.51 -13.06
N ASN A 11 24.52 -7.61 -13.67
CA ASN A 11 25.85 -7.89 -14.24
C ASN A 11 25.85 -8.98 -15.34
N PHE A 12 24.72 -9.25 -15.99
CA PHE A 12 24.63 -10.26 -17.03
C PHE A 12 24.90 -9.69 -18.43
N ASN A 13 25.73 -10.39 -19.21
CA ASN A 13 25.96 -10.07 -20.62
C ASN A 13 25.21 -11.08 -21.50
N PRO A 14 24.13 -10.69 -22.20
CA PRO A 14 23.37 -11.61 -23.05
C PRO A 14 24.19 -12.18 -24.21
N SER A 15 25.24 -11.48 -24.66
CA SER A 15 26.12 -11.96 -25.74
C SER A 15 27.12 -13.02 -25.28
N SER A 16 27.25 -13.28 -23.98
CA SER A 16 28.17 -14.31 -23.46
C SER A 16 27.57 -15.72 -23.42
N VAL A 17 26.31 -15.88 -23.82
CA VAL A 17 25.59 -17.17 -23.79
C VAL A 17 25.00 -17.51 -25.15
N SER A 18 24.69 -18.79 -25.37
CA SER A 18 23.99 -19.23 -26.59
C SER A 18 22.53 -18.76 -26.58
N PRO A 19 21.84 -18.66 -27.74
CA PRO A 19 20.42 -18.31 -27.79
C PRO A 19 19.53 -19.23 -26.94
N LYS A 20 19.82 -20.54 -26.93
CA LYS A 20 19.08 -21.53 -26.11
C LYS A 20 19.31 -21.33 -24.62
N GLU A 21 20.53 -20.97 -24.23
CA GLU A 21 20.85 -20.67 -22.83
C GLU A 21 20.23 -19.34 -22.39
N LEU A 22 20.21 -18.33 -23.27
CA LEU A 22 19.53 -17.07 -23.02
C LEU A 22 18.03 -17.25 -22.80
N GLU A 23 17.39 -18.08 -23.61
CA GLU A 23 15.97 -18.44 -23.45
C GLU A 23 15.70 -19.11 -22.11
N ARG A 24 16.53 -20.10 -21.75
CA ARG A 24 16.44 -20.75 -20.43
C ARG A 24 16.58 -19.74 -19.30
N ILE A 25 17.56 -18.84 -19.37
CA ILE A 25 17.76 -17.77 -18.39
C ILE A 25 16.54 -16.85 -18.31
N LYS A 26 15.96 -16.44 -19.45
CA LYS A 26 14.74 -15.63 -19.50
C LYS A 26 13.55 -16.33 -18.81
N LEU A 27 13.39 -17.63 -19.01
CA LEU A 27 12.34 -18.43 -18.37
C LEU A 27 12.56 -18.54 -16.85
N GLU A 28 13.78 -18.85 -16.42
CA GLU A 28 14.15 -18.93 -15.00
C GLU A 28 13.95 -17.59 -14.29
N ASP A 29 14.40 -16.49 -14.89
CA ASP A 29 14.26 -15.14 -14.35
C ASP A 29 12.79 -14.66 -14.35
N GLY A 30 12.01 -15.06 -15.35
CA GLY A 30 10.55 -14.88 -15.34
C GLY A 30 9.89 -15.58 -14.15
N VAL A 31 10.29 -16.82 -13.86
CA VAL A 31 9.80 -17.56 -12.69
C VAL A 31 10.21 -16.89 -11.39
N HIS A 32 11.44 -16.39 -11.27
CA HIS A 32 11.89 -15.64 -10.08
C HIS A 32 11.04 -14.38 -9.85
N ALA A 33 10.76 -13.61 -10.91
CA ALA A 33 9.89 -12.44 -10.82
C ALA A 33 8.44 -12.82 -10.43
N HIS A 34 7.90 -13.89 -11.02
CA HIS A 34 6.57 -14.40 -10.73
C HIS A 34 6.42 -14.87 -9.28
N GLU A 35 7.34 -15.67 -8.75
CA GLU A 35 7.31 -16.13 -7.37
C GLU A 35 7.47 -14.97 -6.37
N ASN A 36 8.28 -13.96 -6.71
CA ASN A 36 8.39 -12.75 -5.88
C ASN A 36 7.06 -12.00 -5.77
N VAL A 37 6.38 -11.75 -6.90
CA VAL A 37 5.08 -11.07 -6.92
C VAL A 37 4.02 -11.88 -6.18
N LYS A 38 4.03 -13.21 -6.31
CA LYS A 38 3.10 -14.11 -5.63
C LYS A 38 3.15 -13.97 -4.11
N VAL A 39 4.34 -13.88 -3.53
CA VAL A 39 4.50 -13.67 -2.08
C VAL A 39 4.02 -12.28 -1.67
N GLU A 40 4.34 -11.24 -2.46
CA GLU A 40 3.91 -9.86 -2.18
C GLU A 40 2.38 -9.70 -2.23
N LEU A 41 1.70 -10.39 -3.15
CA LEU A 41 0.24 -10.42 -3.22
C LEU A 41 -0.40 -11.13 -2.01
N ASP A 42 0.22 -12.20 -1.52
CA ASP A 42 -0.23 -12.89 -0.30
C ASP A 42 -0.09 -11.98 0.94
N ILE A 43 1.08 -11.35 1.10
CA ILE A 43 1.34 -10.37 2.17
C ILE A 43 0.29 -9.24 2.11
N TYR A 44 0.10 -8.63 0.95
CA TYR A 44 -0.86 -7.53 0.78
C TYR A 44 -2.30 -7.97 1.06
N ALA A 45 -2.72 -9.15 0.61
CA ALA A 45 -4.06 -9.68 0.87
C ALA A 45 -4.30 -9.86 2.38
N ARG A 46 -3.31 -10.40 3.12
CA ARG A 46 -3.38 -10.59 4.57
C ARG A 46 -3.43 -9.28 5.34
N GLU A 47 -2.58 -8.33 4.98
CA GLU A 47 -2.50 -7.02 5.63
C GLU A 47 -3.75 -6.17 5.41
N THR A 48 -4.33 -6.25 4.21
CA THR A 48 -5.49 -5.43 3.85
C THR A 48 -6.84 -6.11 4.06
N GLY A 49 -6.86 -7.44 4.21
CA GLY A 49 -8.07 -8.25 4.23
C GLY A 49 -8.78 -8.34 2.86
N ARG A 50 -8.12 -7.92 1.78
CA ARG A 50 -8.66 -8.02 0.40
C ARG A 50 -8.51 -9.45 -0.12
N PRO A 51 -9.29 -9.85 -1.14
CA PRO A 51 -9.14 -11.17 -1.76
C PRO A 51 -7.72 -11.42 -2.27
N LEU A 52 -7.25 -12.65 -2.13
CA LEU A 52 -5.97 -13.07 -2.70
C LEU A 52 -6.05 -13.02 -4.23
N VAL A 53 -5.07 -12.38 -4.87
CA VAL A 53 -4.92 -12.37 -6.32
C VAL A 53 -3.90 -13.43 -6.68
N HIS A 54 -4.26 -14.32 -7.61
CA HIS A 54 -3.36 -15.35 -8.12
C HIS A 54 -2.64 -14.81 -9.36
N PRO A 55 -1.36 -14.40 -9.28
CA PRO A 55 -0.66 -13.89 -10.45
C PRO A 55 -0.43 -15.02 -11.47
N PHE A 56 -0.20 -14.66 -12.73
CA PHE A 56 0.33 -15.58 -13.72
C PHE A 56 1.43 -14.95 -14.59
N MET A 57 2.26 -15.82 -15.16
CA MET A 57 3.34 -15.50 -16.09
C MET A 57 2.93 -15.86 -17.53
N LEU A 58 3.14 -14.92 -18.46
CA LEU A 58 2.88 -15.09 -19.89
C LEU A 58 4.20 -15.31 -20.65
N VAL A 59 4.32 -16.40 -21.39
CA VAL A 59 5.47 -16.69 -22.26
C VAL A 59 5.07 -16.51 -23.72
N VAL A 60 5.81 -15.68 -24.44
CA VAL A 60 5.53 -15.35 -25.85
C VAL A 60 6.40 -16.23 -26.76
N ALA A 61 5.85 -17.35 -27.22
CA ALA A 61 6.58 -18.36 -28.01
C ALA A 61 6.58 -18.04 -29.53
N GLN A 62 7.64 -18.48 -30.21
CA GLN A 62 7.84 -18.21 -31.65
C GLN A 62 6.73 -18.82 -32.52
N ASP A 63 6.51 -20.12 -32.36
CA ASP A 63 5.50 -20.91 -33.05
C ASP A 63 4.97 -22.04 -32.14
N THR A 64 4.06 -22.87 -32.65
CA THR A 64 3.43 -23.95 -31.89
C THR A 64 4.40 -25.08 -31.52
N ALA A 65 5.44 -25.33 -32.32
CA ALA A 65 6.44 -26.34 -31.96
C ALA A 65 7.29 -25.84 -30.79
N HIS A 66 7.71 -24.58 -30.85
CA HIS A 66 8.44 -23.93 -29.76
C HIS A 66 7.60 -23.84 -28.47
N ALA A 67 6.31 -23.52 -28.57
CA ALA A 67 5.42 -23.50 -27.39
C ALA A 67 5.38 -24.84 -26.66
N ARG A 68 5.32 -25.95 -27.40
CA ARG A 68 5.40 -27.30 -26.86
C ARG A 68 6.74 -27.60 -26.19
N GLU A 69 7.86 -27.21 -26.81
CA GLU A 69 9.20 -27.38 -26.23
C GLU A 69 9.38 -26.61 -24.92
N ILE A 70 8.85 -25.37 -24.85
CA ILE A 70 8.84 -24.57 -23.61
C ILE A 70 8.00 -25.29 -22.55
N ARG A 71 6.81 -25.78 -22.90
CA ARG A 71 5.95 -26.51 -21.97
C ARG A 71 6.67 -27.72 -21.37
N GLU A 72 7.28 -28.55 -22.22
CA GLU A 72 8.06 -29.71 -21.80
C GLU A 72 9.22 -29.30 -20.86
N THR A 73 9.90 -28.19 -21.15
CA THR A 73 10.98 -27.67 -20.31
C THR A 73 10.48 -27.19 -18.94
N VAL A 74 9.37 -26.45 -18.91
CA VAL A 74 8.82 -25.86 -17.68
C VAL A 74 8.17 -26.91 -16.78
N GLU A 75 7.62 -27.98 -17.36
CA GLU A 75 7.03 -29.10 -16.61
C GLU A 75 8.05 -30.19 -16.20
N ASP A 76 9.31 -30.12 -16.67
CA ASP A 76 10.37 -31.08 -16.33
C ASP A 76 10.76 -31.00 -14.84
N ASP A 77 11.06 -32.15 -14.23
CA ASP A 77 11.46 -32.22 -12.81
C ASP A 77 12.76 -31.44 -12.52
N LYS A 78 13.63 -31.24 -13.51
CA LYS A 78 14.85 -30.41 -13.39
C LYS A 78 14.54 -28.91 -13.35
N PHE A 79 13.37 -28.49 -13.83
CA PHE A 79 12.95 -27.10 -13.80
C PHE A 79 12.23 -26.80 -12.49
N PHE A 80 12.91 -26.13 -11.56
CA PHE A 80 12.42 -25.79 -10.22
C PHE A 80 11.83 -26.98 -9.42
N GLY A 81 12.31 -28.21 -9.68
CA GLY A 81 11.84 -29.42 -8.98
C GLY A 81 10.47 -29.90 -9.43
N GLY A 82 10.05 -29.63 -10.67
CA GLY A 82 8.76 -30.05 -11.23
C GLY A 82 7.55 -29.28 -10.67
N ARG A 83 7.77 -28.12 -10.03
CA ARG A 83 6.71 -27.34 -9.35
C ARG A 83 5.60 -26.87 -10.28
N TYR A 84 5.93 -26.60 -11.54
CA TYR A 84 4.98 -26.10 -12.53
C TYR A 84 4.34 -27.22 -13.35
N LYS A 85 4.61 -28.48 -13.04
CA LYS A 85 3.94 -29.62 -13.65
C LYS A 85 2.42 -29.50 -13.47
N ASP A 86 1.69 -29.67 -14.57
CA ASP A 86 0.23 -29.52 -14.65
C ASP A 86 -0.30 -28.11 -14.32
N ARG A 87 0.58 -27.10 -14.21
CA ARG A 87 0.23 -25.67 -13.98
C ARG A 87 0.48 -24.78 -15.19
N VAL A 88 0.77 -25.38 -16.34
CA VAL A 88 1.06 -24.69 -17.59
C VAL A 88 -0.07 -24.92 -18.58
N ILE A 89 -0.47 -23.87 -19.29
CA ILE A 89 -1.38 -24.00 -20.43
C ILE A 89 -0.72 -23.47 -21.71
N GLU A 90 -1.00 -24.14 -22.81
CA GLU A 90 -0.58 -23.73 -24.15
C GLU A 90 -1.79 -23.16 -24.91
N VAL A 91 -1.64 -21.97 -25.51
CA VAL A 91 -2.72 -21.28 -26.22
C VAL A 91 -2.26 -20.90 -27.63
N HIS A 92 -2.83 -21.56 -28.63
CA HIS A 92 -2.61 -21.24 -30.05
C HIS A 92 -3.85 -21.50 -30.91
N SER A 93 -3.94 -20.84 -32.05
CA SER A 93 -5.10 -20.90 -32.97
C SER A 93 -5.34 -22.25 -33.66
N ALA A 94 -4.54 -23.28 -33.33
CA ALA A 94 -4.59 -24.61 -33.94
C ALA A 94 -5.13 -25.70 -33.00
N LEU A 95 -5.49 -25.35 -31.75
CA LEU A 95 -6.19 -26.25 -30.82
C LEU A 95 -7.56 -26.66 -31.42
N LYS A 96 -7.96 -27.93 -31.25
CA LYS A 96 -9.21 -28.48 -31.79
C LYS A 96 -9.93 -29.34 -30.76
N GLY A 97 -11.26 -29.29 -30.75
CA GLY A 97 -12.10 -30.17 -29.92
C GLY A 97 -11.86 -29.94 -28.43
N GLU A 98 -11.78 -31.04 -27.66
CA GLU A 98 -11.67 -31.03 -26.19
C GLU A 98 -10.46 -30.23 -25.67
N GLU A 99 -9.32 -30.21 -26.39
CA GLU A 99 -8.13 -29.45 -25.99
C GLU A 99 -8.37 -27.92 -26.00
N SER A 100 -9.24 -27.44 -26.89
CA SER A 100 -9.62 -26.03 -26.96
C SER A 100 -10.58 -25.65 -25.83
N ASP A 101 -11.49 -26.55 -25.47
CA ASP A 101 -12.47 -26.34 -24.40
C ASP A 101 -11.77 -26.36 -23.03
N GLU A 102 -10.83 -27.28 -22.83
CA GLU A 102 -10.00 -27.35 -21.61
C GLU A 102 -9.11 -26.10 -21.45
N ALA A 103 -8.47 -25.64 -22.53
CA ALA A 103 -7.67 -24.42 -22.50
C ALA A 103 -8.53 -23.18 -22.19
N ALA A 104 -9.74 -23.10 -22.76
CA ALA A 104 -10.69 -22.02 -22.48
C ALA A 104 -11.16 -22.04 -21.01
N GLU A 105 -11.48 -23.22 -20.46
CA GLU A 105 -11.89 -23.36 -19.06
C GLU A 105 -10.77 -22.94 -18.10
N LYS A 106 -9.51 -23.37 -18.36
CA LYS A 106 -8.35 -22.97 -17.57
C LYS A 106 -8.05 -21.46 -17.67
N LEU A 107 -8.25 -20.85 -18.83
CA LEU A 107 -8.13 -19.40 -19.01
C LEU A 107 -9.20 -18.63 -18.21
N VAL A 108 -10.43 -19.14 -18.15
CA VAL A 108 -11.51 -18.57 -17.32
C VAL A 108 -11.22 -18.75 -15.81
N GLY A 109 -10.61 -19.88 -15.43
CA GLY A 109 -10.20 -20.18 -14.06
C GLY A 109 -8.97 -19.42 -13.57
N LEU A 110 -8.21 -18.79 -14.49
CA LEU A 110 -6.89 -18.19 -14.22
C LEU A 110 -6.91 -17.15 -13.09
N GLU A 111 -7.98 -16.38 -12.95
CA GLU A 111 -8.12 -15.37 -11.89
C GLU A 111 -8.59 -15.95 -10.54
N LYS A 112 -9.15 -17.18 -10.53
CA LYS A 112 -9.96 -17.68 -9.40
C LYS A 112 -9.29 -18.71 -8.52
N ASP A 113 -8.59 -19.69 -9.09
CA ASP A 113 -8.18 -20.87 -8.33
C ASP A 113 -6.66 -21.09 -8.22
N GLY A 114 -5.86 -20.31 -8.96
CA GLY A 114 -4.40 -20.40 -8.94
C GLY A 114 -3.84 -21.77 -9.37
N LYS A 115 -4.64 -22.59 -10.07
CA LYS A 115 -4.18 -23.89 -10.60
C LYS A 115 -3.27 -23.73 -11.80
N THR A 116 -3.48 -22.68 -12.59
CA THR A 116 -2.63 -22.32 -13.72
C THR A 116 -1.76 -21.13 -13.33
N GLU A 117 -0.45 -21.24 -13.53
CA GLU A 117 0.51 -20.19 -13.19
C GLU A 117 1.28 -19.67 -14.41
N ILE A 118 1.40 -20.48 -15.47
CA ILE A 118 2.14 -20.12 -16.68
C ILE A 118 1.26 -20.34 -17.90
N VAL A 119 1.15 -19.29 -18.73
CA VAL A 119 0.46 -19.34 -20.01
C VAL A 119 1.48 -19.17 -21.13
N ILE A 120 1.62 -20.16 -22.00
CA ILE A 120 2.47 -20.10 -23.18
C ILE A 120 1.58 -19.80 -24.37
N HIS A 121 1.87 -18.73 -25.10
CA HIS A 121 1.04 -18.32 -26.23
C HIS A 121 1.85 -18.14 -27.52
N VAL A 122 1.19 -18.42 -28.64
CA VAL A 122 1.72 -18.22 -29.99
C VAL A 122 0.80 -17.25 -30.74
N ASN A 123 1.35 -16.11 -31.16
CA ASN A 123 0.65 -14.99 -31.83
C ASN A 123 -0.30 -14.16 -30.95
N LYS A 124 -0.84 -13.09 -31.55
CA LYS A 124 -1.78 -12.16 -30.91
C LYS A 124 -2.97 -12.94 -30.38
N LEU A 125 -3.20 -12.82 -29.09
CA LEU A 125 -4.44 -13.22 -28.45
C LEU A 125 -5.56 -12.47 -29.18
N LYS A 126 -6.51 -13.21 -29.78
CA LYS A 126 -7.63 -12.58 -30.47
C LYS A 126 -8.42 -11.72 -29.46
N GLU A 127 -8.97 -10.62 -29.93
CA GLU A 127 -9.74 -9.64 -29.13
C GLU A 127 -10.66 -10.35 -28.13
N GLY A 128 -10.50 -10.05 -26.83
CA GLY A 128 -11.40 -10.55 -25.78
C GLY A 128 -10.75 -10.98 -24.46
N TRP A 129 -9.43 -11.19 -24.40
CA TRP A 129 -8.80 -11.59 -23.13
C TRP A 129 -8.54 -10.37 -22.24
N ASP A 130 -9.34 -10.23 -21.20
CA ASP A 130 -9.29 -9.16 -20.20
C ASP A 130 -8.99 -9.79 -18.84
N VAL A 131 -7.75 -9.65 -18.38
CA VAL A 131 -7.26 -10.21 -17.11
C VAL A 131 -6.49 -9.18 -16.31
N THR A 132 -6.70 -9.20 -15.01
CA THR A 132 -6.11 -8.23 -14.08
C THR A 132 -4.92 -8.80 -13.31
N ASN A 133 -4.68 -10.11 -13.41
CA ASN A 133 -3.66 -10.86 -12.68
C ASN A 133 -2.42 -11.24 -13.52
N LEU A 134 -2.22 -10.63 -14.69
CA LEU A 134 -0.95 -10.75 -15.44
C LEU A 134 0.13 -9.91 -14.76
N TYR A 135 1.28 -10.52 -14.42
CA TYR A 135 2.36 -9.83 -13.70
C TYR A 135 3.75 -9.99 -14.30
N THR A 136 3.97 -11.06 -15.08
CA THR A 136 5.28 -11.32 -15.69
C THR A 136 5.10 -11.70 -17.15
N ILE A 137 5.91 -11.12 -18.03
CA ILE A 137 5.93 -11.46 -19.46
C ILE A 137 7.35 -11.83 -19.86
N VAL A 138 7.48 -12.99 -20.50
CA VAL A 138 8.75 -13.50 -21.03
C VAL A 138 8.68 -13.54 -22.56
N PRO A 139 9.19 -12.50 -23.24
CA PRO A 139 9.24 -12.48 -24.69
C PRO A 139 10.42 -13.30 -25.23
N LEU A 140 10.10 -14.37 -25.98
CA LEU A 140 11.10 -15.24 -26.66
C LEU A 140 11.15 -15.05 -28.18
N ARG A 141 10.27 -14.21 -28.73
CA ARG A 141 10.16 -13.95 -30.19
C ARG A 141 10.10 -12.48 -30.60
N ALA A 142 9.60 -11.62 -29.72
CA ALA A 142 9.24 -10.23 -30.01
C ALA A 142 10.09 -9.31 -29.13
N SER A 143 10.33 -8.08 -29.57
CA SER A 143 11.06 -7.13 -28.72
C SER A 143 10.20 -6.69 -27.54
N ALA A 144 10.82 -6.42 -26.38
CA ALA A 144 10.08 -5.95 -25.21
C ALA A 144 9.34 -4.62 -25.48
N SER A 145 9.90 -3.72 -26.29
CA SER A 145 9.26 -2.47 -26.71
C SER A 145 8.00 -2.71 -27.56
N GLU A 146 8.03 -3.68 -28.48
CA GLU A 146 6.84 -4.08 -29.25
C GLU A 146 5.75 -4.58 -28.30
N ILE A 147 6.06 -5.50 -27.40
CA ILE A 147 5.10 -6.04 -26.41
C ILE A 147 4.47 -4.92 -25.57
N LEU A 148 5.27 -3.97 -25.09
CA LEU A 148 4.81 -2.86 -24.25
C LEU A 148 3.94 -1.83 -24.98
N THR A 149 4.09 -1.71 -26.30
CA THR A 149 3.27 -0.81 -27.13
C THR A 149 2.03 -1.49 -27.71
N GLU A 150 1.89 -2.81 -27.57
CA GLU A 150 0.71 -3.52 -28.02
C GLU A 150 -0.54 -3.12 -27.23
N GLN A 151 -1.60 -2.72 -27.94
CA GLN A 151 -2.90 -2.39 -27.32
C GLN A 151 -3.52 -3.56 -26.54
N THR A 152 -3.16 -4.80 -26.87
CA THR A 152 -3.54 -6.02 -26.14
C THR A 152 -2.96 -6.07 -24.73
N LEU A 153 -1.82 -5.42 -24.48
CA LEU A 153 -1.20 -5.32 -23.16
C LEU A 153 -1.93 -4.34 -22.22
N GLY A 154 -2.62 -3.35 -22.79
CA GLY A 154 -3.43 -2.37 -22.04
C GLY A 154 -4.51 -3.01 -21.15
N ARG A 155 -4.87 -4.27 -21.40
CA ARG A 155 -5.80 -5.05 -20.56
C ARG A 155 -5.08 -5.72 -19.38
N GLY A 156 -3.87 -6.27 -19.58
CA GLY A 156 -3.02 -6.83 -18.53
C GLY A 156 -2.44 -5.79 -17.56
N LEU A 157 -2.39 -4.52 -17.97
CA LEU A 157 -2.00 -3.37 -17.15
C LEU A 157 -3.09 -2.92 -16.17
N ARG A 158 -4.22 -3.62 -16.04
CA ARG A 158 -5.25 -3.28 -15.06
C ARG A 158 -4.79 -3.61 -13.64
N LEU A 159 -5.27 -2.81 -12.68
CA LEU A 159 -4.99 -3.01 -11.26
C LEU A 159 -5.99 -4.04 -10.72
N PRO A 160 -5.55 -5.17 -10.13
CA PRO A 160 -6.46 -6.22 -9.70
C PRO A 160 -7.36 -5.79 -8.53
N TYR A 161 -6.93 -4.78 -7.79
CA TYR A 161 -7.69 -4.22 -6.68
C TYR A 161 -8.43 -2.93 -7.03
N GLY A 162 -8.53 -2.57 -8.32
CA GLY A 162 -9.21 -1.37 -8.81
C GLY A 162 -8.50 -0.04 -8.52
N ALA A 163 -7.54 -0.02 -7.59
CA ALA A 163 -6.73 1.14 -7.21
C ALA A 163 -5.27 0.72 -6.99
N ARG A 164 -4.35 1.70 -7.05
CA ARG A 164 -2.95 1.48 -6.71
C ARG A 164 -2.84 1.14 -5.23
N THR A 165 -1.99 0.17 -4.93
CA THR A 165 -1.79 -0.35 -3.58
C THR A 165 -0.70 0.40 -2.83
N GLY A 166 0.20 1.07 -3.55
CA GLY A 166 1.42 1.66 -2.98
C GLY A 166 2.53 0.64 -2.75
N VAL A 167 2.25 -0.66 -2.96
CA VAL A 167 3.25 -1.73 -2.94
C VAL A 167 3.74 -1.94 -4.36
N GLU A 168 5.00 -1.58 -4.60
CA GLU A 168 5.57 -1.56 -5.95
C GLU A 168 5.39 -2.89 -6.70
N ALA A 169 5.71 -4.02 -6.06
CA ALA A 169 5.61 -5.34 -6.68
C ALA A 169 4.16 -5.71 -7.07
N VAL A 170 3.17 -5.21 -6.34
CA VAL A 170 1.73 -5.43 -6.60
C VAL A 170 1.20 -4.47 -7.67
N ASP A 171 1.82 -3.29 -7.80
CA ASP A 171 1.42 -2.27 -8.77
C ASP A 171 2.21 -2.36 -10.09
N THR A 172 3.09 -3.35 -10.28
CA THR A 172 4.03 -3.43 -11.43
C THR A 172 3.78 -4.65 -12.32
N LEU A 173 3.81 -4.47 -13.64
CA LEU A 173 3.90 -5.54 -14.64
C LEU A 173 5.33 -5.63 -15.17
N THR A 174 5.97 -6.79 -15.05
CA THR A 174 7.40 -6.96 -15.39
C THR A 174 7.59 -7.71 -16.71
N VAL A 175 8.40 -7.17 -17.63
CA VAL A 175 8.79 -7.80 -18.89
C VAL A 175 10.27 -8.17 -18.85
N ILE A 176 10.62 -9.45 -19.06
CA ILE A 176 12.00 -9.93 -19.03
C ILE A 176 12.71 -9.60 -20.35
N ALA A 177 13.74 -8.75 -20.30
CA ALA A 177 14.31 -8.11 -21.51
C ALA A 177 15.85 -8.13 -21.57
N HIS A 178 16.52 -9.24 -21.23
CA HIS A 178 18.00 -9.30 -21.12
C HIS A 178 18.79 -8.78 -22.33
N ASP A 179 18.37 -9.14 -23.54
CA ASP A 179 19.07 -8.86 -24.81
C ASP A 179 18.86 -7.45 -25.36
N ARG A 180 17.81 -6.75 -24.89
CA ARG A 180 17.40 -5.43 -25.39
C ARG A 180 17.14 -4.44 -24.26
N PHE A 181 17.61 -4.74 -23.05
CA PHE A 181 17.32 -3.96 -21.85
C PHE A 181 17.70 -2.47 -22.01
N ASP A 182 18.94 -2.20 -22.41
CA ASP A 182 19.43 -0.82 -22.56
C ASP A 182 18.68 -0.06 -23.66
N GLU A 183 18.30 -0.75 -24.74
CA GLU A 183 17.54 -0.16 -25.84
C GLU A 183 16.16 0.28 -25.36
N VAL A 184 15.46 -0.57 -24.61
CA VAL A 184 14.12 -0.27 -24.08
C VAL A 184 14.17 0.86 -23.04
N ILE A 185 15.15 0.83 -22.13
CA ILE A 185 15.35 1.88 -21.13
C ILE A 185 15.69 3.22 -21.79
N ARG A 186 16.53 3.22 -22.83
CA ARG A 186 16.88 4.43 -23.57
C ARG A 186 15.66 5.02 -24.26
N GLN A 187 14.88 4.21 -24.98
CA GLN A 187 13.63 4.64 -25.65
C GLN A 187 12.61 5.20 -24.65
N ALA A 188 12.56 4.67 -23.43
CA ALA A 188 11.65 5.14 -22.40
C ALA A 188 12.06 6.46 -21.74
N ARG A 189 13.33 6.86 -21.89
CA ARG A 189 13.89 8.10 -21.35
C ARG A 189 13.88 9.26 -22.36
N GLU A 190 13.52 9.01 -23.61
CA GLU A 190 13.42 10.04 -24.65
C GLU A 190 12.22 10.96 -24.37
N ASP A 191 12.41 12.28 -24.53
CA ASP A 191 11.35 13.29 -24.33
C ASP A 191 10.19 13.05 -25.31
N GLY A 192 8.96 12.98 -24.80
CA GLY A 192 7.78 12.68 -25.60
C GLY A 192 7.55 11.18 -25.87
N SER A 193 8.34 10.29 -25.26
CA SER A 193 8.13 8.85 -25.37
C SER A 193 6.77 8.43 -24.78
N PRO A 194 5.98 7.61 -25.50
CA PRO A 194 4.75 7.04 -24.96
C PRO A 194 5.03 5.94 -23.91
N LEU A 195 6.29 5.50 -23.77
CA LEU A 195 6.73 4.43 -22.89
C LEU A 195 7.40 5.01 -21.64
N LYS A 196 6.71 4.98 -20.50
CA LYS A 196 7.33 5.22 -19.19
C LYS A 196 7.52 3.89 -18.48
N VAL A 197 8.73 3.33 -18.52
CA VAL A 197 9.04 2.03 -17.89
C VAL A 197 10.09 2.13 -16.79
N LYS A 198 9.94 1.29 -15.76
CA LYS A 198 10.93 1.12 -14.69
C LYS A 198 11.95 0.03 -15.04
N ALA A 199 13.19 0.21 -14.56
CA ALA A 199 14.22 -0.83 -14.59
C ALA A 199 14.13 -1.71 -13.34
N VAL A 200 14.14 -3.03 -13.52
CA VAL A 200 14.17 -4.05 -12.46
C VAL A 200 15.42 -4.91 -12.65
N GLN A 201 16.16 -5.17 -11.58
CA GLN A 201 17.31 -6.08 -11.60
C GLN A 201 17.02 -7.39 -10.89
N ILE A 202 17.30 -8.51 -11.55
CA ILE A 202 17.16 -9.87 -11.00
C ILE A 202 18.57 -10.38 -10.64
N GLY A 203 18.76 -10.97 -9.47
CA GLY A 203 20.08 -11.45 -9.06
C GLY A 203 20.56 -10.91 -7.73
N ASN A 204 21.75 -11.35 -7.34
CA ASN A 204 22.40 -10.91 -6.11
C ASN A 204 22.60 -9.38 -6.13
N GLY A 205 21.96 -8.70 -5.18
CA GLY A 205 21.99 -7.24 -5.07
C GLY A 205 20.98 -6.51 -5.96
N GLY A 206 20.14 -7.22 -6.71
CA GLY A 206 19.02 -6.67 -7.47
C GLY A 206 17.72 -6.53 -6.65
N ASP A 207 16.66 -6.07 -7.30
CA ASP A 207 15.31 -5.92 -6.75
C ASP A 207 14.61 -7.27 -6.51
N VAL A 208 14.96 -8.30 -7.30
CA VAL A 208 14.42 -9.67 -7.22
C VAL A 208 15.55 -10.67 -6.99
N SER A 209 15.40 -11.55 -5.99
CA SER A 209 16.39 -12.59 -5.69
C SER A 209 16.27 -13.80 -6.63
N LEU A 210 17.39 -14.48 -6.88
CA LEU A 210 17.41 -15.82 -7.50
C LEU A 210 17.08 -16.93 -6.49
N GLU A 211 17.07 -16.61 -5.20
CA GLU A 211 16.56 -17.52 -4.18
C GLU A 211 15.04 -17.45 -4.13
N ARG A 212 14.40 -18.54 -3.71
CA ARG A 212 12.95 -18.63 -3.64
C ARG A 212 12.41 -17.63 -2.60
N ALA A 213 11.44 -16.80 -2.99
CA ALA A 213 10.66 -16.03 -2.03
C ALA A 213 9.72 -16.95 -1.23
N VAL A 214 9.77 -16.83 0.09
CA VAL A 214 8.94 -17.58 1.03
C VAL A 214 8.25 -16.61 1.98
N LEU A 215 6.97 -16.86 2.24
CA LEU A 215 6.20 -16.15 3.25
C LEU A 215 6.61 -16.64 4.64
N LEU A 216 7.07 -15.73 5.48
CA LEU A 216 7.27 -15.94 6.91
C LEU A 216 6.15 -15.23 7.67
N GLU A 217 5.23 -16.01 8.23
CA GLU A 217 4.21 -15.50 9.13
C GLU A 217 4.75 -15.40 10.56
N SER A 218 4.49 -14.28 11.22
CA SER A 218 4.94 -13.97 12.57
C SER A 218 3.73 -13.59 13.43
N PRO A 219 3.01 -14.58 13.98
CA PRO A 219 1.97 -14.34 14.98
C PRO A 219 2.57 -13.71 16.25
N THR A 220 1.73 -13.13 17.10
CA THR A 220 2.23 -12.65 18.41
C THR A 220 2.75 -13.82 19.25
N VAL A 221 3.70 -13.56 20.16
CA VAL A 221 4.20 -14.58 21.10
C VAL A 221 3.05 -15.20 21.89
N LEU A 222 2.08 -14.38 22.30
CA LEU A 222 0.86 -14.82 22.98
C LEU A 222 0.01 -15.76 22.10
N GLU A 223 -0.27 -15.38 20.85
CA GLU A 223 -1.05 -16.20 19.92
C GLU A 223 -0.34 -17.54 19.64
N THR A 224 0.99 -17.52 19.54
CA THR A 224 1.83 -18.72 19.38
C THR A 224 1.61 -19.71 20.52
N VAL A 225 1.75 -19.26 21.77
CA VAL A 225 1.61 -20.15 22.94
C VAL A 225 0.17 -20.62 23.18
N LEU A 226 -0.83 -19.87 22.71
CA LEU A 226 -2.23 -20.24 22.86
C LEU A 226 -2.73 -21.19 21.77
N THR A 227 -2.23 -21.08 20.55
CA THR A 227 -2.87 -21.71 19.38
C THR A 227 -2.00 -22.70 18.62
N THR A 228 -0.68 -22.65 18.79
CA THR A 228 0.25 -23.46 17.98
C THR A 228 1.11 -24.38 18.82
N THR A 229 1.56 -25.48 18.22
CA THR A 229 2.76 -26.20 18.66
C THR A 229 3.91 -25.80 17.78
N VAL A 230 4.87 -25.06 18.33
CA VAL A 230 6.16 -24.86 17.68
C VAL A 230 7.14 -25.84 18.33
N GLU A 231 7.74 -26.73 17.56
CA GLU A 231 8.80 -27.60 18.05
C GLU A 231 10.04 -26.76 18.38
N ALA A 232 10.48 -26.81 19.63
CA ALA A 232 11.74 -26.18 20.03
C ALA A 232 12.90 -26.91 19.34
N THR A 233 13.81 -26.14 18.74
CA THR A 233 15.06 -26.69 18.19
C THR A 233 16.21 -26.35 19.13
N PRO A 234 17.32 -27.11 19.14
CA PRO A 234 18.47 -26.84 20.00
C PRO A 234 19.04 -25.42 19.84
N ASP A 235 18.90 -24.84 18.64
CA ASP A 235 19.41 -23.49 18.30
C ASP A 235 18.38 -22.37 18.52
N LYS A 236 17.09 -22.68 18.69
CA LYS A 236 16.03 -21.68 18.93
C LYS A 236 14.98 -22.21 19.93
N PRO A 237 14.97 -21.72 21.19
CA PRO A 237 13.94 -22.06 22.15
C PRO A 237 12.59 -21.49 21.70
N ALA A 238 11.60 -22.35 21.49
CA ALA A 238 10.22 -21.95 21.24
C ALA A 238 9.46 -21.85 22.57
N PRO A 239 8.55 -20.88 22.73
CA PRO A 239 7.77 -20.77 23.95
C PRO A 239 6.79 -21.94 24.05
N ALA A 240 6.72 -22.57 25.24
CA ALA A 240 5.93 -23.77 25.44
C ALA A 240 4.42 -23.50 25.27
N PRO A 241 3.67 -24.37 24.59
CA PRO A 241 2.24 -24.20 24.42
C PRO A 241 1.52 -24.29 25.77
N ILE A 242 0.55 -23.41 25.99
CA ILE A 242 -0.28 -23.40 27.20
C ILE A 242 -1.25 -24.60 27.20
N PHE A 243 -1.76 -24.94 26.02
CA PHE A 243 -2.72 -26.04 25.85
C PHE A 243 -2.08 -27.24 25.18
N ALA A 244 -2.26 -28.42 25.78
CA ALA A 244 -1.66 -29.67 25.31
C ALA A 244 -2.42 -30.28 24.12
N THR A 245 -3.75 -30.17 24.08
CA THR A 245 -4.60 -30.81 23.06
C THR A 245 -4.92 -29.87 21.90
N GLN A 246 -5.14 -30.45 20.72
CA GLN A 246 -5.46 -29.68 19.51
C GLN A 246 -6.85 -29.03 19.59
N GLU A 247 -7.78 -29.69 20.27
CA GLU A 247 -9.13 -29.21 20.49
C GLU A 247 -9.10 -27.95 21.36
N ALA A 248 -8.29 -27.95 22.44
CA ALA A 248 -8.19 -26.81 23.34
C ALA A 248 -7.57 -25.58 22.64
N ARG A 249 -6.60 -25.81 21.74
CA ARG A 249 -6.03 -24.75 20.89
C ARG A 249 -7.03 -24.20 19.89
N THR A 250 -7.89 -25.05 19.33
CA THR A 250 -9.00 -24.62 18.47
C THR A 250 -9.95 -23.70 19.24
N VAL A 251 -10.34 -24.08 20.46
CA VAL A 251 -11.17 -23.24 21.34
C VAL A 251 -10.45 -21.92 21.69
N ALA A 252 -9.14 -21.95 21.96
CA ALA A 252 -8.36 -20.76 22.23
C ALA A 252 -8.31 -19.80 21.02
N ASN A 253 -8.15 -20.34 19.80
CA ASN A 253 -8.18 -19.55 18.58
C ASN A 253 -9.55 -18.90 18.35
N VAL A 254 -10.64 -19.66 18.51
CA VAL A 254 -12.01 -19.10 18.44
C VAL A 254 -12.23 -18.04 19.52
N THR A 255 -11.69 -18.24 20.72
CA THR A 255 -11.76 -17.25 21.81
C THR A 255 -11.08 -15.94 21.41
N LEU A 256 -9.88 -16.00 20.80
CA LEU A 256 -9.20 -14.80 20.27
C LEU A 256 -10.04 -14.09 19.20
N GLN A 257 -10.71 -14.83 18.31
CA GLN A 257 -11.61 -14.25 17.31
C GLN A 257 -12.82 -13.55 17.94
N VAL A 258 -13.43 -14.15 18.98
CA VAL A 258 -14.53 -13.53 19.72
C VAL A 258 -14.07 -12.25 20.44
N ILE A 259 -12.88 -12.25 21.05
CA ILE A 259 -12.32 -11.05 21.69
C ILE A 259 -12.13 -9.93 20.66
N ARG A 260 -11.63 -10.23 19.45
CA ARG A 260 -11.49 -9.24 18.35
C ARG A 260 -12.83 -8.60 17.98
N GLN A 261 -13.95 -9.34 18.07
CA GLN A 261 -15.29 -8.81 17.82
C GLN A 261 -15.80 -7.89 18.94
N MET A 262 -15.22 -8.00 20.14
CA MET A 262 -15.61 -7.24 21.34
C MET A 262 -14.75 -6.00 21.62
N GLU A 263 -13.76 -5.69 20.77
CA GLU A 263 -12.87 -4.52 20.90
C GLU A 263 -13.62 -3.17 21.02
N ARG A 264 -14.82 -3.09 20.41
CA ARG A 264 -15.71 -1.92 20.47
C ARG A 264 -16.66 -1.94 21.67
N GLU A 265 -16.91 -3.11 22.23
CA GLU A 265 -17.83 -3.30 23.36
C GLU A 265 -17.14 -3.01 24.70
N LEU A 266 -15.83 -3.28 24.79
CA LEU A 266 -15.04 -3.17 26.01
C LEU A 266 -14.20 -1.89 26.02
N SER A 267 -14.09 -1.24 27.17
CA SER A 267 -13.35 0.03 27.29
C SER A 267 -11.83 -0.15 27.41
N ASN A 268 -11.36 -1.30 27.89
CA ASN A 268 -9.95 -1.61 28.15
C ASN A 268 -9.76 -3.14 28.25
N LEU A 269 -8.50 -3.58 28.30
CA LEU A 269 -8.16 -5.00 28.38
C LEU A 269 -8.54 -5.66 29.72
N ASP A 270 -8.51 -4.92 30.83
CA ASP A 270 -8.83 -5.49 32.16
C ASP A 270 -10.28 -5.95 32.29
N GLN A 271 -11.19 -5.42 31.47
CA GLN A 271 -12.57 -5.91 31.43
C GLN A 271 -12.66 -7.39 31.04
N LEU A 272 -11.70 -7.94 30.30
CA LEU A 272 -11.64 -9.35 29.93
C LEU A 272 -11.48 -10.28 31.15
N LYS A 273 -10.98 -9.78 32.28
CA LYS A 273 -10.85 -10.56 33.53
C LYS A 273 -12.15 -10.63 34.33
N LYS A 274 -13.18 -9.86 33.97
CA LYS A 274 -14.45 -9.87 34.71
C LYS A 274 -15.24 -11.16 34.43
N PRO A 275 -15.80 -11.82 35.46
CA PRO A 275 -16.57 -13.05 35.28
C PRO A 275 -17.73 -12.91 34.27
N GLU A 276 -18.45 -11.79 34.32
CA GLU A 276 -19.56 -11.50 33.40
C GLU A 276 -19.14 -11.46 31.91
N VAL A 277 -17.95 -10.92 31.64
CA VAL A 277 -17.40 -10.82 30.28
C VAL A 277 -16.87 -12.19 29.83
N GLN A 278 -16.19 -12.91 30.71
CA GLN A 278 -15.71 -14.26 30.43
C GLN A 278 -16.85 -15.23 30.13
N GLU A 279 -17.96 -15.15 30.88
CA GLU A 279 -19.16 -15.96 30.64
C GLU A 279 -19.78 -15.64 29.27
N LYS A 280 -19.90 -14.33 28.94
CA LYS A 280 -20.39 -13.90 27.62
C LYS A 280 -19.51 -14.42 26.47
N ILE A 281 -18.19 -14.36 26.63
CA ILE A 281 -17.25 -14.91 25.64
C ILE A 281 -17.40 -16.42 25.54
N ALA A 282 -17.47 -17.14 26.67
CA ALA A 282 -17.61 -18.59 26.68
C ALA A 282 -18.90 -19.06 26.00
N GLN A 283 -20.01 -18.33 26.16
CA GLN A 283 -21.26 -18.61 25.45
C GLN A 283 -21.08 -18.47 23.93
N ARG A 284 -20.53 -17.34 23.45
CA ARG A 284 -20.26 -17.13 22.02
C ARG A 284 -19.31 -18.17 21.43
N VAL A 285 -18.25 -18.51 22.17
CA VAL A 285 -17.28 -19.55 21.75
C VAL A 285 -17.98 -20.90 21.65
N ALA A 286 -18.76 -21.30 22.66
CA ALA A 286 -19.49 -22.55 22.67
C ALA A 286 -20.51 -22.65 21.53
N GLU A 287 -21.14 -21.53 21.13
CA GLU A 287 -22.03 -21.48 19.96
C GLU A 287 -21.28 -21.73 18.65
N ILE A 288 -20.09 -21.13 18.48
CA ILE A 288 -19.26 -21.28 17.27
C ILE A 288 -18.62 -22.67 17.19
N THR A 289 -18.16 -23.22 18.31
CA THR A 289 -17.48 -24.53 18.36
C THR A 289 -18.43 -25.72 18.44
N ARG A 290 -19.75 -25.50 18.47
CA ARG A 290 -20.73 -26.59 18.42
C ARG A 290 -20.63 -27.31 17.08
N PRO A 291 -20.42 -28.64 17.04
CA PRO A 291 -20.34 -29.36 15.78
C PRO A 291 -21.68 -29.34 15.05
N ALA A 292 -21.65 -28.98 13.77
CA ALA A 292 -22.73 -29.30 12.84
C ALA A 292 -22.60 -30.80 12.50
N GLN A 293 -23.47 -31.63 13.08
CA GLN A 293 -23.56 -33.11 12.94
C GLN A 293 -22.69 -33.95 13.89
N GLY A 294 -23.33 -34.47 14.95
CA GLY A 294 -23.39 -35.90 15.26
C GLY A 294 -22.13 -36.70 15.65
N THR A 295 -20.96 -36.08 15.79
CA THR A 295 -19.75 -36.77 16.28
C THR A 295 -19.54 -36.50 17.78
N LEU A 296 -19.57 -37.58 18.57
CA LEU A 296 -19.44 -37.56 20.04
C LEU A 296 -18.00 -37.75 20.52
N GLU A 297 -17.06 -38.07 19.63
CA GLU A 297 -15.62 -38.19 19.94
C GLU A 297 -14.92 -36.87 19.60
N GLY A 298 -14.37 -36.19 20.61
CA GLY A 298 -13.65 -34.91 20.47
C GLY A 298 -14.38 -33.66 20.98
N VAL A 299 -15.54 -33.81 21.62
CA VAL A 299 -16.29 -32.68 22.19
C VAL A 299 -15.65 -32.27 23.53
N ILE A 300 -15.07 -31.07 23.57
CA ILE A 300 -14.66 -30.41 24.82
C ILE A 300 -15.92 -30.13 25.64
N ALA A 301 -15.93 -30.50 26.91
CA ALA A 301 -17.07 -30.21 27.78
C ALA A 301 -17.24 -28.70 27.95
N ALA A 302 -18.48 -28.22 28.09
CA ALA A 302 -18.74 -26.78 28.25
C ALA A 302 -17.98 -26.15 29.45
N ALA A 303 -17.74 -26.92 30.51
CA ALA A 303 -16.93 -26.49 31.65
C ALA A 303 -15.46 -26.25 31.29
N ASP A 304 -14.91 -27.05 30.38
CA ASP A 304 -13.52 -26.91 29.90
C ASP A 304 -13.39 -25.71 28.96
N VAL A 305 -14.42 -25.41 28.16
CA VAL A 305 -14.48 -24.18 27.35
C VAL A 305 -14.39 -22.95 28.25
N GLY A 306 -15.14 -22.92 29.35
CA GLY A 306 -15.08 -21.82 30.33
C GLY A 306 -13.68 -21.64 30.92
N ALA A 307 -12.99 -22.72 31.29
CA ALA A 307 -11.62 -22.67 31.82
C ALA A 307 -10.59 -22.19 30.78
N ILE A 308 -10.72 -22.65 29.53
CA ILE A 308 -9.87 -22.19 28.41
C ILE A 308 -10.10 -20.69 28.18
N VAL A 309 -11.35 -20.25 28.11
CA VAL A 309 -11.71 -18.84 27.92
C VAL A 309 -11.16 -17.96 29.04
N ALA A 310 -11.30 -18.38 30.31
CA ALA A 310 -10.75 -17.65 31.45
C ALA A 310 -9.21 -17.53 31.36
N THR A 311 -8.53 -18.60 30.94
CA THR A 311 -7.07 -18.60 30.74
C THR A 311 -6.67 -17.65 29.60
N VAL A 312 -7.32 -17.76 28.44
CA VAL A 312 -7.04 -16.92 27.26
C VAL A 312 -7.27 -15.46 27.57
N THR A 313 -8.43 -15.10 28.12
CA THR A 313 -8.80 -13.71 28.44
C THR A 313 -7.84 -13.08 29.44
N THR A 314 -7.42 -13.83 30.47
CA THR A 314 -6.42 -13.38 31.45
C THR A 314 -5.08 -13.13 30.76
N LYS A 315 -4.60 -14.07 29.94
CA LYS A 315 -3.32 -13.92 29.23
C LYS A 315 -3.34 -12.79 28.22
N VAL A 316 -4.44 -12.59 27.50
CA VAL A 316 -4.62 -11.45 26.60
C VAL A 316 -4.51 -10.14 27.36
N ALA A 317 -5.19 -10.01 28.50
CA ALA A 317 -5.14 -8.80 29.30
C ALA A 317 -3.78 -8.55 29.97
N GLU A 318 -3.00 -9.60 30.24
CA GLU A 318 -1.67 -9.49 30.88
C GLU A 318 -0.51 -9.33 29.89
N GLN A 319 -0.63 -9.83 28.66
CA GLN A 319 0.50 -9.95 27.73
C GLN A 319 0.34 -9.12 26.46
N THR A 320 -0.78 -8.40 26.30
CA THR A 320 -1.02 -7.50 25.18
C THR A 320 -0.78 -6.06 25.58
N ILE A 321 -0.13 -5.29 24.69
CA ILE A 321 -0.06 -3.84 24.85
C ILE A 321 -1.43 -3.26 24.47
N GLU A 322 -2.11 -2.65 25.43
CA GLU A 322 -3.37 -1.95 25.19
C GLU A 322 -3.16 -0.74 24.29
N ILE A 323 -3.66 -0.78 23.04
CA ILE A 323 -3.65 0.34 22.07
C ILE A 323 -5.10 0.67 21.71
N PRO A 324 -5.69 1.77 22.23
CA PRO A 324 -7.05 2.16 21.88
C PRO A 324 -7.13 2.70 20.45
N GLU A 325 -8.29 2.56 19.81
CA GLU A 325 -8.56 3.25 18.55
C GLU A 325 -9.28 4.56 18.87
N ILE A 326 -8.67 5.70 18.50
CA ILE A 326 -9.19 7.04 18.78
C ILE A 326 -9.44 7.73 17.44
N VAL A 327 -10.70 8.07 17.20
CA VAL A 327 -11.13 8.80 16.00
C VAL A 327 -11.39 10.25 16.40
N VAL A 328 -10.73 11.17 15.71
CA VAL A 328 -10.89 12.60 15.92
C VAL A 328 -12.00 13.09 15.00
N LEU A 329 -13.19 13.35 15.56
CA LEU A 329 -14.37 13.75 14.78
C LEU A 329 -14.57 15.27 14.82
N PRO A 330 -14.92 15.91 13.70
CA PRO A 330 -15.30 17.32 13.68
C PRO A 330 -16.66 17.51 14.39
N THR A 331 -16.83 18.63 15.11
CA THR A 331 -18.06 18.92 15.88
C THR A 331 -19.01 19.93 15.24
N SER A 332 -18.68 20.50 14.09
CA SER A 332 -19.53 21.45 13.36
C SER A 332 -19.44 21.28 11.84
N GLU A 333 -20.46 21.74 11.12
CA GLU A 333 -20.42 21.89 9.64
C GLU A 333 -19.26 22.81 9.27
N VAL A 334 -18.42 22.33 8.36
CA VAL A 334 -17.28 23.09 7.84
C VAL A 334 -17.82 24.06 6.79
N THR A 335 -17.71 25.36 7.03
CA THR A 335 -17.96 26.38 6.00
C THR A 335 -16.64 26.81 5.40
N PHE A 336 -16.56 26.71 4.07
CA PHE A 336 -15.42 27.11 3.25
C PHE A 336 -15.74 28.45 2.59
N SER A 337 -14.77 29.36 2.50
CA SER A 337 -14.93 30.67 1.88
C SER A 337 -13.62 31.16 1.26
N PHE A 338 -13.68 32.12 0.35
CA PHE A 338 -12.50 32.79 -0.18
C PHE A 338 -12.45 34.22 0.35
N SER A 339 -11.27 34.68 0.75
CA SER A 339 -11.04 36.10 1.05
C SER A 339 -11.10 36.94 -0.23
N ASP A 340 -11.54 38.19 -0.14
CA ASP A 340 -11.55 39.11 -1.29
C ASP A 340 -10.11 39.49 -1.70
N PHE A 341 -9.80 39.37 -2.99
CA PHE A 341 -8.47 39.68 -3.54
C PHE A 341 -8.56 40.10 -5.02
N ASP A 342 -7.43 40.56 -5.58
CA ASP A 342 -7.27 40.92 -7.00
C ASP A 342 -6.21 40.03 -7.66
N LEU A 343 -6.40 39.70 -8.95
CA LEU A 343 -5.46 38.88 -9.71
C LEU A 343 -4.09 39.55 -9.83
N THR A 344 -3.04 38.75 -9.66
CA THR A 344 -1.64 39.16 -9.84
C THR A 344 -0.98 38.40 -11.01
N GLY A 345 0.08 38.96 -11.59
CA GLY A 345 0.86 38.31 -12.66
C GLY A 345 0.21 38.28 -14.04
N LEU A 346 -0.81 39.11 -14.28
CA LEU A 346 -1.52 39.20 -15.57
C LEU A 346 -0.59 39.61 -16.72
N ASP A 347 0.45 40.39 -16.46
CA ASP A 347 1.48 40.81 -17.42
C ASP A 347 2.20 39.63 -18.09
N ARG A 348 2.23 38.46 -17.46
CA ARG A 348 2.85 37.24 -18.00
C ARG A 348 1.90 36.37 -18.81
N LEU A 349 0.61 36.69 -18.80
CA LEU A 349 -0.46 35.92 -19.45
C LEU A 349 -0.90 36.65 -20.71
N THR A 350 -0.35 36.29 -21.87
CA THR A 350 -0.71 36.91 -23.17
C THR A 350 -1.20 35.87 -24.19
N PRO A 351 -2.27 35.10 -23.90
CA PRO A 351 -2.84 34.17 -24.87
C PRO A 351 -3.24 34.90 -26.15
N GLN A 352 -2.93 34.29 -27.29
CA GLN A 352 -3.27 34.85 -28.62
C GLN A 352 -4.46 34.09 -29.23
N PRO A 353 -5.29 34.76 -30.05
CA PRO A 353 -6.38 34.10 -30.78
C PRO A 353 -5.83 32.98 -31.68
N MET A 354 -6.49 31.83 -31.70
CA MET A 354 -6.12 30.72 -32.56
C MET A 354 -6.89 30.78 -33.88
N SER A 355 -6.16 30.73 -35.01
CA SER A 355 -6.75 30.59 -36.34
C SER A 355 -7.39 29.20 -36.49
N MET A 356 -8.72 29.16 -36.61
CA MET A 356 -9.49 27.93 -36.80
C MET A 356 -9.66 27.56 -38.29
N GLU A 357 -8.57 27.60 -39.06
CA GLU A 357 -8.56 27.06 -40.43
C GLU A 357 -8.25 25.55 -40.42
N ILE A 358 -9.26 24.71 -40.70
CA ILE A 358 -9.01 23.30 -41.02
C ILE A 358 -8.69 23.22 -42.51
N THR A 359 -7.44 22.91 -42.85
CA THR A 359 -7.04 22.55 -44.22
C THR A 359 -7.30 21.05 -44.42
N ILE A 360 -8.32 20.69 -45.20
CA ILE A 360 -8.52 19.29 -45.62
C ILE A 360 -7.73 19.06 -46.92
N HIS A 361 -6.74 18.17 -46.86
CA HIS A 361 -6.04 17.67 -48.04
C HIS A 361 -6.77 16.44 -48.60
N GLU A 362 -7.49 16.62 -49.70
CA GLU A 362 -8.13 15.50 -50.40
C GLU A 362 -7.08 14.82 -51.30
N LEU A 363 -6.45 13.76 -50.76
CA LEU A 363 -5.29 13.05 -51.37
C LEU A 363 -5.53 12.49 -52.78
N ARG A 364 -6.77 12.49 -53.28
CA ARG A 364 -7.12 11.98 -54.62
C ARG A 364 -7.22 13.05 -55.70
N THR A 365 -7.36 14.33 -55.33
CA THR A 365 -7.66 15.43 -56.27
C THR A 365 -6.70 16.62 -56.17
N GLU A 366 -5.75 16.59 -55.24
CA GLU A 366 -4.83 17.70 -54.90
C GLU A 366 -5.52 19.05 -54.64
N ARG A 367 -6.83 19.06 -54.36
CA ARG A 367 -7.56 20.28 -54.03
C ARG A 367 -7.46 20.59 -52.54
N ARG A 368 -6.94 21.78 -52.24
CA ARG A 368 -6.95 22.38 -50.91
C ARG A 368 -8.31 23.04 -50.68
N ARG A 369 -9.06 22.56 -49.68
CA ARG A 369 -10.26 23.26 -49.19
C ARG A 369 -9.99 23.77 -47.77
N THR A 370 -10.19 25.07 -47.58
CA THR A 370 -10.22 25.71 -46.27
C THR A 370 -11.66 25.71 -45.80
N ILE A 371 -11.93 25.07 -44.66
CA ILE A 371 -13.23 25.15 -43.99
C ILE A 371 -13.04 26.04 -42.76
N ALA A 372 -13.69 27.20 -42.75
CA ALA A 372 -13.85 27.99 -41.54
C ALA A 372 -14.88 27.29 -40.66
N ARG A 373 -14.48 26.87 -39.46
CA ARG A 373 -15.41 26.33 -38.47
C ARG A 373 -16.23 27.51 -37.95
N THR A 374 -17.52 27.56 -38.27
CA THR A 374 -18.48 28.47 -37.63
C THR A 374 -18.39 28.24 -36.12
N LEU A 375 -17.98 29.27 -35.37
CA LEU A 375 -18.08 29.29 -33.91
C LEU A 375 -19.55 29.05 -33.55
N ALA A 376 -19.78 28.21 -32.55
CA ALA A 376 -21.06 27.59 -32.26
C ALA A 376 -22.22 28.59 -32.03
N ASP A 377 -23.45 28.14 -32.29
CA ASP A 377 -24.75 28.83 -32.12
C ASP A 377 -25.08 29.34 -30.68
N ARG A 378 -24.10 29.37 -29.77
CA ARG A 378 -24.28 29.84 -28.38
C ARG A 378 -23.13 30.78 -28.01
N ARG A 379 -23.38 32.08 -28.14
CA ARG A 379 -22.60 33.12 -27.48
C ARG A 379 -23.12 33.29 -26.06
N GLU A 380 -22.23 33.40 -25.09
CA GLU A 380 -22.61 33.78 -23.73
C GLU A 380 -22.97 35.28 -23.70
N GLU A 381 -23.86 35.68 -22.80
CA GLU A 381 -24.29 37.09 -22.71
C GLU A 381 -23.17 37.98 -22.15
N ARG A 382 -22.30 37.42 -21.29
CA ARG A 382 -21.14 38.13 -20.73
C ARG A 382 -19.85 37.36 -21.00
N PHE A 383 -18.78 38.09 -21.28
CA PHE A 383 -17.46 37.46 -21.50
C PHE A 383 -16.94 36.74 -20.26
N GLU A 384 -17.30 37.21 -19.06
CA GLU A 384 -16.96 36.55 -17.81
C GLU A 384 -17.57 35.15 -17.69
N ASP A 385 -18.73 34.90 -18.29
CA ASP A 385 -19.46 33.62 -18.19
C ASP A 385 -18.66 32.46 -18.80
N TYR A 386 -17.84 32.73 -19.83
CA TYR A 386 -16.91 31.75 -20.41
C TYR A 386 -15.88 31.25 -19.40
N LEU A 387 -15.47 32.08 -18.43
CA LEU A 387 -14.52 31.70 -17.40
C LEU A 387 -15.25 31.15 -16.16
N VAL A 388 -16.35 31.79 -15.75
CA VAL A 388 -17.15 31.37 -14.60
C VAL A 388 -17.66 29.94 -14.77
N THR A 389 -18.09 29.55 -15.99
CA THR A 389 -18.50 28.17 -16.29
C THR A 389 -17.43 27.14 -15.98
N HIS A 390 -16.15 27.47 -16.17
CA HIS A 390 -15.03 26.59 -15.82
C HIS A 390 -14.62 26.69 -14.35
N LEU A 391 -14.85 27.84 -13.71
CA LEU A 391 -14.55 28.03 -12.28
C LEU A 391 -15.53 27.27 -11.38
N ILE A 392 -16.80 27.18 -11.77
CA ILE A 392 -17.82 26.42 -11.02
C ILE A 392 -17.69 24.90 -11.15
N ASP A 393 -16.86 24.42 -12.09
CA ASP A 393 -16.57 22.98 -12.23
C ASP A 393 -15.61 22.46 -11.14
N HIS A 394 -15.01 23.34 -10.32
CA HIS A 394 -14.14 22.95 -9.20
C HIS A 394 -14.96 22.67 -7.94
N ASP A 395 -14.72 21.53 -7.30
CA ASP A 395 -15.47 21.06 -6.13
C ASP A 395 -15.38 22.03 -4.93
N GLU A 396 -14.34 22.85 -4.87
CA GLU A 396 -14.09 23.85 -3.83
C GLU A 396 -14.87 25.17 -4.02
N VAL A 397 -15.54 25.37 -5.16
CA VAL A 397 -16.27 26.61 -5.49
C VAL A 397 -17.76 26.44 -5.28
N ASP A 398 -18.28 27.03 -4.19
CA ASP A 398 -19.72 27.22 -4.00
C ASP A 398 -20.18 28.48 -4.75
N TYR A 399 -20.83 28.31 -5.91
CA TYR A 399 -21.28 29.41 -6.75
C TYR A 399 -22.21 30.37 -6.00
N ASP A 400 -23.15 29.85 -5.20
CA ASP A 400 -24.15 30.69 -4.51
C ASP A 400 -23.48 31.58 -3.45
N ALA A 401 -22.42 31.10 -2.82
CA ALA A 401 -21.68 31.83 -1.81
C ALA A 401 -20.57 32.75 -2.37
N THR A 402 -20.07 32.48 -3.58
CA THR A 402 -18.83 33.10 -4.10
C THR A 402 -18.99 33.83 -5.45
N ALA A 403 -20.21 33.91 -5.99
CA ALA A 403 -20.49 34.56 -7.28
C ALA A 403 -19.84 35.95 -7.45
N ASP A 404 -19.97 36.83 -6.45
CA ASP A 404 -19.42 38.19 -6.53
C ASP A 404 -17.89 38.19 -6.77
N LEU A 405 -17.16 37.30 -6.09
CA LEU A 405 -15.71 37.15 -6.27
C LEU A 405 -15.37 36.52 -7.62
N LEU A 406 -16.11 35.49 -8.05
CA LEU A 406 -15.89 34.83 -9.34
C LEU A 406 -16.02 35.84 -10.50
N TYR A 407 -17.08 36.65 -10.50
CA TYR A 407 -17.30 37.66 -11.53
C TYR A 407 -16.29 38.82 -11.43
N LYS A 408 -15.83 39.17 -10.22
CA LYS A 408 -14.74 40.14 -10.04
C LYS A 408 -13.45 39.66 -10.71
N LEU A 409 -13.01 38.43 -10.42
CA LEU A 409 -11.76 37.88 -10.93
C LEU A 409 -11.84 37.59 -12.43
N ALA A 410 -12.95 37.01 -12.91
CA ALA A 410 -13.19 36.80 -14.34
C ALA A 410 -13.18 38.14 -15.10
N GLY A 411 -13.80 39.19 -14.53
CA GLY A 411 -13.79 40.53 -15.09
C GLY A 411 -12.39 41.14 -15.20
N GLN A 412 -11.52 40.90 -14.22
CA GLN A 412 -10.11 41.33 -14.29
C GLN A 412 -9.34 40.64 -15.41
N MET A 413 -9.57 39.34 -15.61
CA MET A 413 -8.96 38.58 -16.71
C MET A 413 -9.46 39.08 -18.07
N VAL A 414 -10.76 39.29 -18.23
CA VAL A 414 -11.36 39.82 -19.47
C VAL A 414 -10.85 41.24 -19.77
N ALA A 415 -10.75 42.10 -18.75
CA ALA A 415 -10.20 43.45 -18.89
C ALA A 415 -8.74 43.42 -19.36
N HIS A 416 -7.95 42.45 -18.86
CA HIS A 416 -6.58 42.25 -19.31
C HIS A 416 -6.51 41.81 -20.78
N LEU A 417 -7.35 40.85 -21.22
CA LEU A 417 -7.42 40.43 -22.63
C LEU A 417 -7.77 41.62 -23.55
N ARG A 418 -8.76 42.43 -23.16
CA ARG A 418 -9.13 43.66 -23.87
C ARG A 418 -8.06 44.75 -23.85
N GLY A 419 -7.07 44.64 -22.97
CA GLY A 419 -5.93 45.54 -22.91
C GLY A 419 -5.00 45.40 -24.13
N TYR A 420 -5.00 44.25 -24.82
CA TYR A 420 -4.13 44.01 -25.96
C TYR A 420 -4.81 43.37 -27.19
N LEU A 421 -6.01 42.81 -27.04
CA LEU A 421 -6.86 42.35 -28.15
C LEU A 421 -7.90 43.42 -28.47
N THR A 422 -7.89 43.91 -29.72
CA THR A 422 -8.73 45.05 -30.13
C THR A 422 -10.11 44.66 -30.63
N GLU A 423 -10.29 43.43 -31.12
CA GLU A 423 -11.57 42.93 -31.63
C GLU A 423 -12.23 42.04 -30.59
N ASP A 424 -13.52 42.25 -30.33
CA ASP A 424 -14.29 41.42 -29.38
C ASP A 424 -14.33 39.94 -29.83
N ASP A 425 -14.30 39.67 -31.14
CA ASP A 425 -14.22 38.31 -31.69
C ASP A 425 -12.88 37.61 -31.34
N ASP A 426 -11.79 38.36 -31.21
CA ASP A 426 -10.48 37.83 -30.81
C ASP A 426 -10.43 37.50 -29.32
N VAL A 427 -11.05 38.36 -28.49
CA VAL A 427 -11.23 38.11 -27.06
C VAL A 427 -12.10 36.87 -26.86
N GLU A 428 -13.23 36.79 -27.57
CA GLU A 428 -14.14 35.64 -27.53
C GLU A 428 -13.44 34.35 -27.98
N ASN A 429 -12.63 34.40 -29.04
CA ASN A 429 -11.84 33.26 -29.51
C ASN A 429 -10.90 32.72 -28.43
N VAL A 430 -10.19 33.62 -27.73
CA VAL A 430 -9.31 33.24 -26.63
C VAL A 430 -10.11 32.63 -25.49
N LEU A 431 -11.23 33.23 -25.10
CA LEU A 431 -12.10 32.71 -24.04
C LEU A 431 -12.67 31.33 -24.40
N LEU A 432 -13.05 31.10 -25.66
CA LEU A 432 -13.59 29.81 -26.13
C LEU A 432 -12.52 28.71 -26.24
N THR A 433 -11.32 29.07 -26.70
CA THR A 433 -10.27 28.08 -27.00
C THR A 433 -9.35 27.81 -25.82
N GLN A 434 -9.18 28.80 -24.94
CA GLN A 434 -8.22 28.79 -23.84
C GLN A 434 -8.87 29.16 -22.49
N GLY A 435 -10.19 29.34 -22.42
CA GLY A 435 -10.92 29.73 -21.20
C GLY A 435 -10.66 28.81 -20.02
N LYS A 436 -10.57 27.50 -20.23
CA LYS A 436 -10.21 26.55 -19.16
C LYS A 436 -8.86 26.85 -18.52
N MET A 437 -7.82 27.10 -19.32
CA MET A 437 -6.48 27.42 -18.80
C MET A 437 -6.47 28.74 -18.02
N LEU A 438 -7.25 29.72 -18.47
CA LEU A 438 -7.40 30.99 -17.78
C LEU A 438 -8.18 30.83 -16.46
N ALA A 439 -9.24 30.03 -16.45
CA ALA A 439 -9.99 29.68 -15.25
C ALA A 439 -9.12 28.92 -14.24
N ASP A 440 -8.33 27.93 -14.68
CA ASP A 440 -7.40 27.20 -13.80
C ASP A 440 -6.36 28.13 -13.17
N THR A 441 -5.93 29.17 -13.90
CA THR A 441 -5.01 30.20 -13.39
C THR A 441 -5.66 31.08 -12.33
N ILE A 442 -6.92 31.49 -12.54
CA ILE A 442 -7.72 32.24 -11.56
C ILE A 442 -7.94 31.39 -10.31
N PHE A 443 -8.36 30.14 -10.48
CA PHE A 443 -8.61 29.20 -9.39
C PHE A 443 -7.36 28.93 -8.55
N SER A 444 -6.19 28.79 -9.20
CA SER A 444 -4.91 28.63 -8.48
C SER A 444 -4.62 29.81 -7.54
N GLN A 445 -5.00 31.04 -7.92
CA GLN A 445 -4.88 32.20 -7.03
C GLN A 445 -5.99 32.22 -5.96
N MET A 446 -7.21 31.78 -6.28
CA MET A 446 -8.29 31.64 -5.28
C MET A 446 -7.87 30.69 -4.16
N MET A 447 -7.21 29.58 -4.47
CA MET A 447 -6.72 28.63 -3.46
C MET A 447 -5.68 29.23 -2.51
N ALA A 448 -4.88 30.21 -2.96
CA ALA A 448 -3.98 30.96 -2.07
C ALA A 448 -4.72 31.88 -1.09
N HIS A 449 -6.01 32.13 -1.32
CA HIS A 449 -6.89 33.00 -0.55
C HIS A 449 -8.04 32.24 0.14
N TYR A 450 -7.95 30.91 0.17
CA TYR A 450 -8.93 30.02 0.78
C TYR A 450 -8.93 30.11 2.31
N VAL A 451 -10.13 30.16 2.89
CA VAL A 451 -10.36 30.28 4.34
C VAL A 451 -11.38 29.24 4.80
N GLU A 452 -10.95 28.35 5.69
CA GLU A 452 -11.80 27.35 6.36
C GLU A 452 -12.13 27.80 7.80
N THR A 453 -13.37 27.59 8.22
CA THR A 453 -13.81 27.96 9.59
C THR A 453 -13.25 26.95 10.60
N PRO A 454 -12.71 27.37 11.76
CA PRO A 454 -12.10 26.48 12.74
C PRO A 454 -13.03 25.34 13.20
N THR A 455 -12.75 24.13 12.73
CA THR A 455 -13.47 22.93 13.13
C THR A 455 -13.03 22.54 14.53
N ARG A 456 -13.94 22.51 15.51
CA ARG A 456 -13.63 21.92 16.83
C ARG A 456 -13.64 20.41 16.69
N TYR A 457 -12.55 19.74 17.06
CA TYR A 457 -12.46 18.29 16.99
C TYR A 457 -12.62 17.67 18.38
N ILE A 458 -13.37 16.57 18.48
CA ILE A 458 -13.43 15.76 19.71
C ILE A 458 -12.95 14.36 19.37
N GLY A 459 -11.88 13.94 20.05
CA GLY A 459 -11.41 12.55 20.04
C GLY A 459 -12.41 11.65 20.75
N LYS A 460 -12.96 10.67 20.02
CA LYS A 460 -13.81 9.60 20.55
C LYS A 460 -13.06 8.27 20.45
N VAL A 461 -12.99 7.55 21.56
CA VAL A 461 -12.49 6.17 21.58
C VAL A 461 -13.51 5.28 20.86
N SER A 462 -13.15 4.76 19.69
CA SER A 462 -13.98 3.84 18.90
C SER A 462 -13.79 2.38 19.31
N LYS A 463 -12.58 2.03 19.79
CA LYS A 463 -12.24 0.74 20.41
C LYS A 463 -11.42 0.95 21.67
N GLY A 464 -11.74 0.23 22.73
CA GLY A 464 -10.97 0.30 23.98
C GLY A 464 -9.55 -0.27 23.86
N PHE A 465 -9.36 -1.23 22.96
CA PHE A 465 -8.07 -1.81 22.63
C PHE A 465 -8.12 -2.41 21.21
N THR A 466 -6.94 -2.70 20.65
CA THR A 466 -6.77 -3.39 19.37
C THR A 466 -5.89 -4.61 19.59
N LEU A 467 -6.38 -5.81 19.22
CA LEU A 467 -5.54 -7.00 19.19
C LEU A 467 -4.69 -6.98 17.92
N LEU A 468 -3.38 -7.08 18.12
CA LEU A 468 -2.41 -7.18 17.05
C LEU A 468 -2.66 -8.46 16.23
N LYS A 469 -2.46 -8.36 14.92
CA LYS A 469 -2.61 -9.48 13.98
C LYS A 469 -1.21 -10.01 13.61
N PRO A 470 -1.11 -11.28 13.17
CA PRO A 470 0.13 -11.80 12.63
C PRO A 470 0.73 -10.88 11.56
N LEU A 471 2.05 -10.71 11.61
CA LEU A 471 2.81 -10.02 10.57
C LEU A 471 3.21 -11.02 9.50
N ALA A 472 3.43 -10.53 8.28
CA ALA A 472 3.86 -11.34 7.16
C ALA A 472 5.10 -10.70 6.54
N PHE A 473 6.15 -11.50 6.34
CA PHE A 473 7.40 -11.04 5.77
C PHE A 473 7.80 -11.89 4.56
N LYS A 474 8.42 -11.25 3.57
CA LYS A 474 9.09 -11.93 2.47
C LYS A 474 10.53 -12.24 2.88
N VAL A 475 10.89 -13.53 2.88
CA VAL A 475 12.26 -14.01 3.16
C VAL A 475 12.69 -14.99 2.07
N THR A 476 14.00 -15.23 1.93
CA THR A 476 14.50 -16.27 1.02
C THR A 476 14.56 -17.65 1.67
N ASP A 477 14.73 -17.69 2.99
CA ASP A 477 14.61 -18.88 3.84
C ASP A 477 14.06 -18.45 5.21
N PRO A 478 13.00 -19.10 5.74
CA PRO A 478 12.52 -18.88 7.10
C PRO A 478 13.60 -19.03 8.19
N LYS A 479 14.67 -19.78 7.92
CA LYS A 479 15.83 -19.93 8.82
C LYS A 479 16.84 -18.78 8.69
N ALA A 480 16.77 -17.97 7.63
CA ALA A 480 17.71 -16.87 7.36
C ALA A 480 17.36 -15.55 8.06
N VAL A 481 16.50 -15.58 9.08
CA VAL A 481 16.30 -14.44 9.98
C VAL A 481 17.57 -14.14 10.79
N ARG A 482 17.83 -12.87 11.05
CA ARG A 482 19.05 -12.41 11.72
C ARG A 482 18.80 -12.05 13.18
N ASP A 483 19.76 -12.36 14.05
CA ASP A 483 19.75 -11.82 15.41
C ASP A 483 19.80 -10.29 15.36
N PHE A 484 18.79 -9.62 15.93
CA PHE A 484 18.66 -8.17 15.94
C PHE A 484 19.84 -7.44 16.60
N LYS A 485 20.59 -8.10 17.49
CA LYS A 485 21.77 -7.54 18.16
C LYS A 485 22.98 -7.46 17.24
N LYS A 486 23.03 -8.30 16.20
CA LYS A 486 24.17 -8.32 15.26
C LYS A 486 24.08 -7.14 14.29
N PRO A 487 25.17 -6.40 14.06
CA PRO A 487 25.18 -5.30 13.12
C PRO A 487 24.97 -5.80 11.68
N VAL A 488 24.28 -4.99 10.88
CA VAL A 488 24.15 -5.21 9.43
C VAL A 488 25.20 -4.38 8.71
N ILE A 489 25.94 -5.02 7.81
CA ILE A 489 26.99 -4.38 7.02
C ILE A 489 26.71 -4.66 5.54
N PRO A 490 26.50 -3.61 4.71
CA PRO A 490 26.38 -2.20 5.08
C PRO A 490 25.08 -1.88 5.85
N ALA A 491 25.09 -0.84 6.69
CA ALA A 491 23.92 -0.48 7.52
C ALA A 491 22.65 -0.16 6.70
N GLY A 492 22.79 0.32 5.46
CA GLY A 492 21.67 0.56 4.55
C GLY A 492 20.89 -0.70 4.15
N ASP A 493 21.47 -1.89 4.35
CA ASP A 493 20.80 -3.16 4.07
C ASP A 493 19.89 -3.63 5.21
N THR A 494 19.79 -2.91 6.34
CA THR A 494 18.91 -3.29 7.46
C THR A 494 17.47 -3.55 7.02
N ARG A 495 16.92 -2.73 6.12
CA ARG A 495 15.56 -2.87 5.59
C ARG A 495 15.31 -4.13 4.76
N LYS A 496 16.37 -4.81 4.32
CA LYS A 496 16.29 -6.05 3.53
C LYS A 496 16.22 -7.30 4.41
N HIS A 497 16.33 -7.15 5.73
CA HIS A 497 16.42 -8.26 6.66
C HIS A 497 15.23 -8.30 7.62
N VAL A 498 14.84 -9.53 7.95
CA VAL A 498 13.95 -9.84 9.06
C VAL A 498 14.79 -10.31 10.23
N PHE A 499 14.45 -9.84 11.41
CA PHE A 499 15.19 -10.08 12.63
C PHE A 499 14.40 -10.91 13.64
N ASP A 500 15.11 -11.68 14.46
CA ASP A 500 14.59 -12.47 15.57
C ASP A 500 15.43 -12.27 16.84
N GLY A 501 15.17 -13.07 17.88
CA GLY A 501 15.94 -13.09 19.13
C GLY A 501 15.45 -12.10 20.20
N PHE A 502 14.31 -11.45 19.96
CA PHE A 502 13.69 -10.52 20.91
C PHE A 502 13.20 -11.24 22.17
N THR A 503 13.29 -10.54 23.30
CA THR A 503 12.82 -11.03 24.59
C THR A 503 11.61 -10.25 25.11
N LYS A 504 11.45 -9.00 24.70
CA LYS A 504 10.36 -8.10 25.11
C LYS A 504 9.46 -7.67 23.94
N CYS A 505 9.85 -7.95 22.71
CA CYS A 505 8.97 -7.71 21.57
C CYS A 505 7.76 -8.64 21.62
N VAL A 506 6.57 -8.11 21.34
CA VAL A 506 5.34 -8.93 21.27
C VAL A 506 5.32 -9.88 20.06
N PHE A 507 6.18 -9.66 19.07
CA PHE A 507 6.37 -10.50 17.91
C PHE A 507 7.73 -11.20 17.95
N PRO A 508 7.82 -12.48 17.54
CA PRO A 508 9.10 -13.19 17.43
C PRO A 508 9.96 -12.67 16.27
N HIS A 509 9.35 -12.11 15.22
CA HIS A 509 10.05 -11.56 14.06
C HIS A 509 9.61 -10.12 13.74
N GLN A 510 10.57 -9.28 13.35
CA GLN A 510 10.36 -7.88 12.95
C GLN A 510 11.31 -7.44 11.83
N SER A 511 10.91 -6.45 11.04
CA SER A 511 11.79 -5.74 10.11
C SER A 511 11.88 -4.26 10.50
N PHE A 512 12.97 -3.60 10.11
CA PHE A 512 13.23 -2.19 10.48
C PHE A 512 13.53 -1.37 9.22
N GLN A 513 13.03 -0.14 9.15
CA GLN A 513 13.25 0.72 7.99
C GLN A 513 14.67 1.30 7.95
N SER A 514 15.33 1.39 9.10
CA SER A 514 16.69 1.90 9.24
C SER A 514 17.49 1.12 10.27
N ASN A 515 18.81 1.30 10.25
CA ASN A 515 19.68 0.72 11.26
C ASN A 515 19.46 1.36 12.64
N GLU A 516 19.05 2.62 12.71
CA GLU A 516 18.78 3.34 13.95
C GLU A 516 17.51 2.84 14.63
N GLU A 517 16.48 2.45 13.87
CA GLU A 517 15.32 1.71 14.40
C GLU A 517 15.76 0.38 15.02
N ARG A 518 16.63 -0.38 14.34
CA ARG A 518 17.18 -1.64 14.89
C ARG A 518 17.97 -1.39 16.18
N LEU A 519 18.81 -0.36 16.22
CA LEU A 519 19.56 0.01 17.42
C LEU A 519 18.64 0.41 18.57
N PHE A 520 17.54 1.11 18.29
CA PHE A 520 16.53 1.43 19.29
C PHE A 520 15.85 0.16 19.82
N ALA A 521 15.53 -0.81 18.95
CA ALA A 521 15.04 -2.11 19.37
C ALA A 521 16.04 -2.85 20.29
N VAL A 522 17.35 -2.80 19.98
CA VAL A 522 18.42 -3.34 20.85
C VAL A 522 18.41 -2.68 22.22
N LEU A 523 18.30 -1.35 22.27
CA LEU A 523 18.23 -0.56 23.51
C LEU A 523 17.05 -1.01 24.39
N ILE A 524 15.82 -0.95 23.87
CA ILE A 524 14.62 -1.21 24.67
C ILE A 524 14.43 -2.69 25.03
N ASP A 525 14.86 -3.61 24.17
CA ASP A 525 14.75 -5.05 24.43
C ASP A 525 15.81 -5.52 25.43
N THR A 526 17.07 -5.11 25.25
CA THR A 526 18.21 -5.67 26.00
C THR A 526 18.65 -4.82 27.20
N HIS A 527 18.73 -3.50 27.04
CA HIS A 527 19.42 -2.63 28.00
C HIS A 527 18.49 -1.89 28.97
N GLU A 528 17.19 -1.87 28.68
CA GLU A 528 16.20 -1.13 29.49
C GLU A 528 15.37 -2.06 30.39
N PRO A 529 15.70 -2.23 31.67
CA PRO A 529 15.01 -3.17 32.57
C PRO A 529 13.58 -2.75 32.92
N LYS A 530 13.23 -1.47 32.75
CA LYS A 530 11.89 -0.95 33.04
C LYS A 530 10.90 -1.14 31.89
N VAL A 531 11.38 -1.52 30.70
CA VAL A 531 10.53 -1.88 29.57
C VAL A 531 9.97 -3.28 29.83
N GLU A 532 8.65 -3.37 29.81
CA GLU A 532 7.94 -4.65 29.94
C GLU A 532 7.78 -5.30 28.56
N ARG A 533 7.34 -4.50 27.58
CA ARG A 533 6.95 -4.97 26.24
C ARG A 533 7.18 -3.86 25.22
N TRP A 534 7.40 -4.23 23.97
CA TRP A 534 7.36 -3.27 22.87
C TRP A 534 6.86 -3.90 21.57
N VAL A 535 6.43 -3.06 20.64
CA VAL A 535 6.01 -3.47 19.31
C VAL A 535 6.34 -2.41 18.27
N LYS A 536 6.77 -2.83 17.09
CA LYS A 536 6.62 -2.05 15.86
C LYS A 536 5.28 -2.49 15.23
N PRO A 537 4.24 -1.65 15.24
CA PRO A 537 2.93 -2.04 14.73
C PRO A 537 3.01 -2.47 13.26
N GLY A 538 2.24 -3.50 12.92
CA GLY A 538 2.09 -3.89 11.52
C GLY A 538 1.14 -2.96 10.76
N PRO A 539 1.08 -3.11 9.42
CA PRO A 539 0.18 -2.34 8.58
C PRO A 539 -1.27 -2.39 9.07
N LYS A 540 -1.88 -1.20 9.17
CA LYS A 540 -3.26 -0.95 9.61
C LYS A 540 -3.60 -1.41 11.03
N GLN A 541 -2.60 -1.76 11.86
CA GLN A 541 -2.84 -2.19 13.24
C GLN A 541 -2.86 -1.03 14.24
N PHE A 542 -2.10 0.03 13.98
CA PHE A 542 -2.15 1.27 14.76
C PHE A 542 -1.96 2.49 13.85
N GLN A 543 -3.06 3.19 13.57
CA GLN A 543 -3.07 4.33 12.66
C GLN A 543 -3.50 5.61 13.36
N ILE A 544 -2.78 6.69 13.08
CA ILE A 544 -3.10 8.03 13.54
C ILE A 544 -3.36 8.90 12.30
N GLU A 545 -4.54 9.52 12.25
CA GLU A 545 -4.91 10.45 11.19
C GLU A 545 -4.27 11.82 11.44
N TYR A 546 -3.48 12.31 10.49
CA TYR A 546 -2.74 13.58 10.62
C TYR A 546 -3.16 14.63 9.61
N ARG A 547 -3.79 14.23 8.50
CA ARG A 547 -4.58 15.09 7.59
C ARG A 547 -5.84 14.32 7.18
N ARG A 548 -6.81 15.02 6.59
CA ARG A 548 -8.09 14.43 6.18
C ARG A 548 -7.85 13.21 5.28
N HIS A 549 -8.25 12.02 5.73
CA HIS A 549 -8.01 10.73 5.04
C HIS A 549 -6.53 10.29 4.94
N GLU A 550 -5.57 11.06 5.46
CA GLU A 550 -4.17 10.66 5.54
C GLU A 550 -3.85 10.13 6.94
N LYS A 551 -3.52 8.84 6.97
CA LYS A 551 -3.15 8.13 8.19
C LYS A 551 -1.71 7.68 8.11
N TYR A 552 -1.03 7.69 9.24
CA TYR A 552 0.31 7.15 9.35
C TYR A 552 0.38 6.13 10.49
N GLU A 553 1.42 5.31 10.45
CA GLU A 553 1.70 4.27 11.43
C GLU A 553 2.92 4.67 12.25
N PRO A 554 2.81 4.74 13.59
CA PRO A 554 3.95 5.07 14.43
C PRO A 554 5.04 3.97 14.40
N ASP A 555 6.31 4.37 14.54
CA ASP A 555 7.44 3.44 14.40
C ASP A 555 7.52 2.41 15.54
N PHE A 556 7.30 2.84 16.79
CA PHE A 556 7.33 1.98 17.97
C PHE A 556 6.25 2.35 18.99
N VAL A 557 5.71 1.32 19.65
CA VAL A 557 4.99 1.44 20.92
C VAL A 557 5.75 0.69 22.00
N VAL A 558 6.08 1.37 23.09
CA VAL A 558 6.86 0.81 24.22
C VAL A 558 6.03 0.89 25.49
N GLU A 559 5.79 -0.24 26.13
CA GLU A 559 5.17 -0.29 27.45
C GLU A 559 6.25 -0.47 28.53
N THR A 560 6.28 0.47 29.47
CA THR A 560 7.12 0.40 30.67
C THR A 560 6.26 0.08 31.89
N ALA A 561 6.91 -0.09 33.05
CA ALA A 561 6.21 -0.26 34.33
C ALA A 561 5.23 0.90 34.66
N THR A 562 5.49 2.12 34.17
CA THR A 562 4.74 3.33 34.60
C THR A 562 3.92 3.98 33.50
N GLU A 563 4.19 3.69 32.23
CA GLU A 563 3.66 4.45 31.10
C GLU A 563 3.78 3.68 29.77
N LYS A 564 3.07 4.16 28.75
CA LYS A 564 3.20 3.74 27.36
C LYS A 564 3.77 4.87 26.50
N LEU A 565 4.66 4.55 25.58
CA LEU A 565 5.33 5.52 24.72
C LEU A 565 5.00 5.23 23.26
N ILE A 566 4.69 6.26 22.50
CA ILE A 566 4.86 6.26 21.05
C ILE A 566 6.23 6.85 20.77
N VAL A 567 7.08 6.12 20.07
CA VAL A 567 8.43 6.57 19.71
C VAL A 567 8.60 6.56 18.20
N GLU A 568 9.02 7.68 17.65
CA GLU A 568 9.35 7.84 16.22
C GLU A 568 10.81 8.26 16.07
N ILE A 569 11.49 7.68 15.08
CA ILE A 569 12.89 7.98 14.78
C ILE A 569 12.96 8.59 13.38
N LYS A 570 13.50 9.80 13.27
CA LYS A 570 13.58 10.53 11.99
C LYS A 570 14.98 11.07 11.73
N ALA A 571 15.33 11.24 10.46
CA ALA A 571 16.62 11.85 10.14
C ALA A 571 16.66 13.29 10.66
N ARG A 572 17.83 13.77 11.08
CA ARG A 572 17.94 15.13 11.68
C ARG A 572 17.42 16.21 10.74
N LYS A 573 17.67 16.07 9.44
CA LYS A 573 17.19 16.98 8.39
C LYS A 573 15.66 17.00 8.25
N ASP A 574 14.97 15.92 8.63
CA ASP A 574 13.52 15.78 8.49
C ASP A 574 12.79 16.25 9.76
N MET A 575 13.51 16.61 10.82
CA MET A 575 12.91 17.05 12.09
C MET A 575 12.07 18.32 11.95
N THR A 576 12.32 19.14 10.93
CA THR A 576 11.56 20.37 10.63
C THR A 576 10.68 20.22 9.39
N ASP A 577 10.54 19.01 8.85
CA ASP A 577 9.66 18.75 7.71
C ASP A 577 8.19 18.91 8.12
N ASP A 578 7.39 19.59 7.30
CA ASP A 578 5.99 19.90 7.60
C ASP A 578 5.15 18.64 7.78
N THR A 579 5.44 17.57 7.04
CA THR A 579 4.73 16.30 7.18
C THR A 579 5.12 15.59 8.47
N VAL A 580 6.41 15.63 8.86
CA VAL A 580 6.86 15.12 10.17
C VAL A 580 6.21 15.90 11.32
N GLN A 581 6.12 17.22 11.23
CA GLN A 581 5.48 18.05 12.25
C GLN A 581 3.96 17.84 12.33
N ALA A 582 3.28 17.66 11.19
CA ALA A 582 1.85 17.32 11.15
C ALA A 582 1.58 15.98 11.84
N LYS A 583 2.38 14.94 11.54
CA LYS A 583 2.31 13.64 12.20
C LYS A 583 2.56 13.75 13.71
N ALA A 584 3.60 14.48 14.11
CA ALA A 584 3.91 14.73 15.51
C ALA A 584 2.76 15.43 16.26
N THR A 585 2.12 16.42 15.64
CA THR A 585 0.95 17.11 16.21
C THR A 585 -0.21 16.15 16.41
N ALA A 586 -0.52 15.34 15.39
CA ALA A 586 -1.57 14.32 15.48
C ALA A 586 -1.27 13.28 16.58
N ALA A 587 -0.02 12.83 16.69
CA ALA A 587 0.42 11.91 17.73
C ALA A 587 0.23 12.48 19.13
N ARG A 588 0.60 13.75 19.34
CA ARG A 588 0.47 14.45 20.63
C ARG A 588 -0.99 14.63 21.02
N THR A 589 -1.86 14.92 20.07
CA THR A 589 -3.31 14.97 20.28
C THR A 589 -3.87 13.60 20.65
N TRP A 590 -3.51 12.56 19.89
CA TRP A 590 -3.89 11.17 20.18
C TRP A 590 -3.45 10.75 21.59
N VAL A 591 -2.21 11.06 21.97
CA VAL A 591 -1.66 10.77 23.31
C VAL A 591 -2.43 11.49 24.41
N GLY A 592 -2.90 12.72 24.18
CA GLY A 592 -3.75 13.46 25.12
C GLY A 592 -5.07 12.74 25.39
N TYR A 593 -5.75 12.31 24.31
CA TYR A 593 -6.99 11.53 24.41
C TYR A 593 -6.77 10.14 25.03
N ALA A 594 -5.70 9.43 24.63
CA ALA A 594 -5.36 8.12 25.15
C ALA A 594 -5.03 8.17 26.65
N THR A 595 -4.33 9.21 27.11
CA THR A 595 -4.02 9.42 28.53
C THR A 595 -5.28 9.72 29.34
N ARG A 596 -6.18 10.56 28.81
CA ARG A 596 -7.48 10.84 29.45
C ARG A 596 -8.35 9.59 29.56
N HIS A 597 -8.39 8.78 28.50
CA HIS A 597 -9.07 7.50 28.49
C HIS A 597 -8.48 6.56 29.53
N ALA A 598 -7.15 6.38 29.54
CA ALA A 598 -6.44 5.55 30.51
C ALA A 598 -6.73 5.96 31.96
N ALA A 599 -6.74 7.26 32.25
CA ALA A 599 -7.05 7.76 33.58
C ALA A 599 -8.45 7.36 34.08
N SER A 600 -9.44 7.19 33.19
CA SER A 600 -10.81 6.81 33.56
C SER A 600 -10.93 5.42 34.18
N TYR A 601 -9.94 4.55 33.95
CA TYR A 601 -9.86 3.20 34.53
C TYR A 601 -8.55 2.92 35.27
N GLY A 602 -7.76 3.96 35.57
CA GLY A 602 -6.48 3.81 36.29
C GLY A 602 -5.36 3.17 35.46
N GLY A 603 -5.45 3.23 34.13
CA GLY A 603 -4.42 2.74 33.22
C GLY A 603 -3.16 3.61 33.16
N LYS A 604 -2.12 3.07 32.53
CA LYS A 604 -0.83 3.77 32.31
C LYS A 604 -1.02 4.97 31.36
N PRO A 605 -0.49 6.17 31.68
CA PRO A 605 -0.52 7.32 30.78
C PRO A 605 0.32 7.09 29.52
N TRP A 606 0.05 7.87 28.48
CA TRP A 606 0.77 7.84 27.22
C TRP A 606 1.71 9.05 27.07
N ARG A 607 2.83 8.88 26.38
CA ARG A 607 3.71 9.98 25.93
C ARG A 607 4.19 9.79 24.50
N TYR A 608 4.49 10.89 23.83
CA TYR A 608 5.04 10.91 22.47
C TYR A 608 6.49 11.39 22.49
N VAL A 609 7.37 10.66 21.80
CA VAL A 609 8.81 10.94 21.75
C VAL A 609 9.28 10.91 20.29
N LEU A 610 9.82 12.04 19.80
CA LEU A 610 10.33 12.17 18.44
C LEU A 610 11.86 12.33 18.46
N ILE A 611 12.57 11.27 18.08
CA ILE A 611 14.02 11.15 18.27
C ILE A 611 14.76 11.37 16.94
N PRO A 612 15.72 12.31 16.88
CA PRO A 612 16.67 12.38 15.76
C PRO A 612 17.54 11.13 15.70
N HIS A 613 17.70 10.54 14.51
CA HIS A 613 18.44 9.28 14.30
C HIS A 613 19.88 9.27 14.88
N ASP A 614 20.56 10.42 14.90
CA ASP A 614 21.94 10.57 15.36
C ASP A 614 22.08 10.67 16.89
N GLU A 615 20.96 10.64 17.62
CA GLU A 615 20.91 10.54 19.08
C GLU A 615 20.93 9.09 19.57
N MET A 616 20.88 8.12 18.63
CA MET A 616 21.02 6.69 18.91
C MET A 616 22.49 6.28 19.12
N THR A 617 23.12 6.88 20.14
CA THR A 617 24.49 6.58 20.56
C THR A 617 24.55 5.34 21.47
N GLU A 618 25.74 4.74 21.61
CA GLU A 618 25.92 3.54 22.45
C GLU A 618 25.62 3.76 23.94
N ASN A 619 25.71 5.00 24.42
CA ASN A 619 25.41 5.38 25.79
C ASN A 619 23.98 5.94 25.99
N ALA A 620 23.15 5.91 24.94
CA ALA A 620 21.76 6.36 25.03
C ALA A 620 20.98 5.46 26.00
N THR A 621 20.07 6.08 26.75
CA THR A 621 19.09 5.37 27.59
C THR A 621 17.70 5.85 27.21
N LEU A 622 16.69 4.98 27.33
CA LEU A 622 15.30 5.34 27.06
C LEU A 622 14.86 6.52 27.93
N ALA A 623 15.23 6.53 29.21
CA ALA A 623 14.92 7.64 30.10
C ALA A 623 15.56 8.95 29.65
N GLY A 624 16.83 8.93 29.19
CA GLY A 624 17.51 10.12 28.67
C GLY A 624 16.90 10.62 27.37
N LEU A 625 16.58 9.71 26.44
CA LEU A 625 15.91 10.03 25.18
C LEU A 625 14.54 10.64 25.42
N VAL A 626 13.72 10.03 26.29
CA VAL A 626 12.41 10.53 26.67
C VAL A 626 12.52 11.91 27.34
N ALA A 627 13.49 12.12 28.24
CA ALA A 627 13.66 13.42 28.90
C ALA A 627 14.03 14.54 27.90
N LYS A 628 14.81 14.22 26.86
CA LYS A 628 15.28 15.19 25.87
C LYS A 628 14.28 15.44 24.73
N PHE A 629 13.53 14.41 24.33
CA PHE A 629 12.74 14.41 23.09
C PHE A 629 11.24 14.19 23.29
N ASN A 630 10.76 14.14 24.54
CA ASN A 630 9.33 14.09 24.82
C ASN A 630 8.65 15.38 24.32
N MET A 631 7.60 15.22 23.51
CA MET A 631 6.73 16.32 23.12
C MET A 631 5.46 16.30 23.96
N GLN A 632 5.08 17.46 24.50
CA GLN A 632 3.92 17.56 25.39
C GLN A 632 2.63 17.16 24.67
N ALA A 633 1.82 16.33 25.32
CA ALA A 633 0.49 15.96 24.84
C ALA A 633 -0.36 17.22 24.61
N ILE A 634 -1.20 17.18 23.58
CA ILE A 634 -2.15 18.25 23.30
C ILE A 634 -3.49 17.81 23.89
N VAL A 635 -3.96 18.53 24.91
CA VAL A 635 -5.19 18.22 25.67
C VAL A 635 -6.10 19.43 25.50
N ASP A 636 -7.14 19.32 24.66
CA ASP A 636 -8.02 20.44 24.25
C ASP A 636 -8.53 21.31 25.40
N GLU A 637 -8.24 22.60 25.34
CA GLU A 637 -9.24 23.58 24.85
C GLU A 637 -8.63 24.29 23.63
N SER A 638 -9.19 24.09 22.43
CA SER A 638 -8.80 24.67 21.12
C SER A 638 -7.52 24.15 20.46
N VAL A 639 -7.65 23.04 19.72
CA VAL A 639 -6.74 22.71 18.63
C VAL A 639 -7.45 22.98 17.30
N THR A 640 -7.13 24.11 16.68
CA THR A 640 -7.26 24.27 15.23
C THR A 640 -6.27 23.30 14.59
N LEU A 641 -6.77 22.22 13.98
CA LEU A 641 -6.01 21.59 12.91
C LEU A 641 -5.96 22.65 11.81
N GLU A 642 -4.77 23.21 11.55
CA GLU A 642 -4.58 24.04 10.36
C GLU A 642 -4.95 23.18 9.16
N ALA A 643 -6.05 23.53 8.52
CA ALA A 643 -6.33 23.10 7.16
C ALA A 643 -5.22 23.71 6.30
N ALA A 644 -4.19 22.91 6.01
CA ALA A 644 -3.16 23.29 5.06
C ALA A 644 -3.83 23.36 3.67
N SER A 645 -3.87 24.57 3.13
CA SER A 645 -4.22 24.96 1.77
C SER A 645 -3.54 24.12 0.70
#